data_AF-A0AAX2L768-F1
#
_entry.id   AF-A0AAX2L768-F1
#
_cell.length_a   1.000
_cell.length_b   1.000
_cell.length_c   1.000
_cell.angle_alpha   90.00
_cell.angle_beta   90.00
_cell.angle_gamma   90.00
#
_symmetry.space_group_name_H-M   'P 1'
#
loop_
_entity.id
_entity.type
_entity.pdbx_description
1 polymer ?
#
loop_
_entity_poly.entity_id
_entity_poly.type
_entity_poly.pdbx_seq_one_letter_code
_entity_poly.pdbx_strand_id
1 'polypeptide(L)'
;MNKKKMILTSLASVAILGAGFVTSQPTVVRAEEAPVASQSKAEKDYDAAVKKSEAAKKHYEEAKKKAEDAQKKYDEDQKKTEDKAEAVKKADEELQKANLEVQKAYVEYQKAQREHNESRGRKKADAKKKLVAALSHIEEVESKQIEAKANFNKEQAKVIPKETELATTKQKAEEAKKEAEVAKKKSEEAAKEVEVEKNKILEQDAENEKKIDVLQNKVADLEKEIADAEKTVADLEKEVAKLEKDVEGFKESDGEYAEFYLEAAEKDLATKKAELAEAKIKATTKKAELEKAEAELENLLSTLDPEGKTQDELDKEAAEDANIEALQNKVADLENKVAELDKEVTRLQSDLKDAEENNVEDYVKEGLEKALTDKKVELNNTQKALDTAQKALDTALNELGPDGDEEETPAPAPKPEQPAEQPKPAPAPQPAPAPKPEKTDDQQAEEDYARRSEEEYNRLPQQQPPKAEKPAPAPAPKPEQPAPAPKTGWKQENGMWYFYNTDGSMATGWLQNNGSWYYLNSNGAMATGWLQYNGSWYYLNANGAMATGWAKVNGSWYYLNANGSMATGWVKDGDTWYYLEASGAMKASQWFKVSDKWYYVNSNGAMATGWLQYNGSWYYLNANGAMATGWAKVNGSWYYLNANGSMATGWVKDGDTWYYLEASGAMKASQWFKVSDKWYYVNGSGSLAVNTTVDGYTVNENGEWV
;
A
#
# COMPACT_ATOMS: atom_id res chain seq x y z
N MET A 1 -3.63 22.96 11.42
CA MET A 1 -4.76 23.72 11.97
C MET A 1 -5.97 23.54 11.06
N ASN A 2 -6.95 22.77 11.53
CA ASN A 2 -8.13 22.43 10.74
C ASN A 2 -9.13 23.59 10.78
N LYS A 3 -9.38 24.28 9.66
CA LYS A 3 -10.32 25.43 9.61
C LYS A 3 -11.69 25.05 10.22
N LYS A 4 -12.19 23.81 9.97
CA LYS A 4 -13.43 23.25 10.55
C LYS A 4 -13.52 23.44 12.08
N LYS A 5 -12.43 23.27 12.85
CA LYS A 5 -12.45 23.40 14.33
C LYS A 5 -12.59 24.83 14.85
N MET A 6 -12.15 25.85 14.08
CA MET A 6 -12.37 27.26 14.44
C MET A 6 -13.82 27.73 14.19
N ILE A 7 -14.54 27.05 13.30
CA ILE A 7 -15.89 27.43 12.84
C ILE A 7 -16.96 26.99 13.84
N LEU A 8 -16.82 25.81 14.44
CA LEU A 8 -17.73 25.33 15.50
C LEU A 8 -17.59 26.13 16.80
N THR A 9 -16.38 26.59 17.13
CA THR A 9 -16.12 27.39 18.34
C THR A 9 -16.62 28.84 18.25
N SER A 10 -16.74 29.42 17.05
CA SER A 10 -17.37 30.75 16.90
C SER A 10 -18.88 30.69 17.09
N LEU A 11 -19.58 29.72 16.46
CA LEU A 11 -21.04 29.54 16.60
C LEU A 11 -21.46 29.30 18.07
N ALA A 12 -20.70 28.50 18.82
CA ALA A 12 -20.93 28.28 20.25
C ALA A 12 -20.83 29.56 21.10
N SER A 13 -20.03 30.55 20.66
CA SER A 13 -19.86 31.82 21.38
C SER A 13 -21.08 32.74 21.23
N VAL A 14 -21.82 32.66 20.12
CA VAL A 14 -23.04 33.45 19.86
C VAL A 14 -24.19 33.03 20.78
N ALA A 15 -24.39 31.72 20.97
CA ALA A 15 -25.44 31.19 21.83
C ALA A 15 -25.32 31.63 23.31
N ILE A 16 -24.09 31.85 23.79
CA ILE A 16 -23.82 32.21 25.20
C ILE A 16 -24.02 33.72 25.44
N LEU A 17 -23.78 34.58 24.44
CA LEU A 17 -23.93 36.03 24.57
C LEU A 17 -25.37 36.53 24.42
N GLY A 18 -26.28 35.72 23.87
CA GLY A 18 -27.70 36.06 23.72
C GLY A 18 -28.57 35.90 25.00
N ALA A 19 -28.09 35.23 26.03
CA ALA A 19 -28.89 34.81 27.19
C ALA A 19 -29.06 35.90 28.29
N GLY A 20 -29.34 37.14 27.88
CA GLY A 20 -29.60 38.27 28.78
C GLY A 20 -31.09 38.61 28.92
N PHE A 21 -31.75 38.09 29.96
CA PHE A 21 -33.10 38.50 30.41
C PHE A 21 -34.30 38.18 29.47
N VAL A 22 -34.93 37.00 29.65
CA VAL A 22 -36.38 36.84 29.95
C VAL A 22 -36.56 35.45 30.58
N THR A 23 -37.27 35.35 31.70
CA THR A 23 -37.57 34.06 32.36
C THR A 23 -38.84 33.42 31.80
N SER A 24 -38.70 32.42 30.94
CA SER A 24 -39.75 31.42 30.67
C SER A 24 -39.13 30.02 30.58
N GLN A 25 -39.82 29.02 31.12
CA GLN A 25 -39.25 27.68 31.32
C GLN A 25 -38.86 26.99 30.01
N PRO A 26 -37.79 26.16 30.00
CA PRO A 26 -37.44 25.35 28.84
C PRO A 26 -38.56 24.32 28.61
N THR A 27 -39.28 24.49 27.50
CA THR A 27 -40.18 23.45 27.02
C THR A 27 -39.30 22.44 26.30
N VAL A 28 -39.23 21.20 26.81
CA VAL A 28 -38.42 20.14 26.21
C VAL A 28 -39.03 19.75 24.87
N VAL A 29 -38.56 20.38 23.79
CA VAL A 29 -38.75 19.86 22.45
C VAL A 29 -37.79 18.70 22.31
N ARG A 30 -38.34 17.49 22.37
CA ARG A 30 -37.63 16.25 22.04
C ARG A 30 -37.09 16.41 20.62
N ALA A 31 -35.77 16.29 20.44
CA ALA A 31 -35.20 16.18 19.11
C ALA A 31 -35.83 14.97 18.42
N GLU A 32 -36.62 15.22 17.38
CA GLU A 32 -36.84 14.21 16.35
C GLU A 32 -35.51 14.02 15.62
N GLU A 33 -35.17 12.75 15.34
CA GLU A 33 -33.92 12.38 14.69
C GLU A 33 -33.77 13.17 13.39
N ALA A 34 -32.67 13.92 13.25
CA ALA A 34 -32.36 14.61 12.01
C ALA A 34 -32.29 13.57 10.88
N PRO A 35 -32.97 13.77 9.74
CA PRO A 35 -32.99 12.79 8.67
C PRO A 35 -31.57 12.61 8.14
N VAL A 36 -31.06 11.38 8.21
CA VAL A 36 -29.75 10.98 7.67
C VAL A 36 -29.56 11.57 6.28
N ALA A 37 -28.51 12.38 6.11
CA ALA A 37 -28.28 13.13 4.89
C ALA A 37 -28.26 12.19 3.67
N SER A 38 -29.17 12.43 2.72
CA SER A 38 -29.27 11.53 1.57
C SER A 38 -28.07 11.75 0.65
N GLN A 39 -27.24 10.72 0.47
CA GLN A 39 -26.07 10.69 -0.44
C GLN A 39 -26.26 11.59 -1.67
N SER A 40 -25.25 12.40 -1.99
CA SER A 40 -25.32 13.31 -3.13
C SER A 40 -25.44 12.55 -4.46
N LYS A 41 -25.82 13.26 -5.52
CA LYS A 41 -25.90 12.63 -6.84
C LYS A 41 -24.51 12.17 -7.33
N ALA A 42 -23.47 12.97 -7.08
CA ALA A 42 -22.10 12.65 -7.47
C ALA A 42 -21.56 11.42 -6.73
N GLU A 43 -21.85 11.27 -5.44
CA GLU A 43 -21.53 10.04 -4.67
C GLU A 43 -22.21 8.80 -5.27
N LYS A 44 -23.51 8.88 -5.60
CA LYS A 44 -24.26 7.77 -6.19
C LYS A 44 -23.74 7.38 -7.57
N ASP A 45 -23.39 8.36 -8.39
CA ASP A 45 -22.79 8.14 -9.70
C ASP A 45 -21.37 7.54 -9.54
N TYR A 46 -20.61 7.94 -8.50
CA TYR A 46 -19.28 7.37 -8.17
C TYR A 46 -19.38 5.92 -7.71
N ASP A 47 -20.28 5.60 -6.77
CA ASP A 47 -20.55 4.23 -6.32
C ASP A 47 -20.95 3.31 -7.49
N ALA A 48 -21.71 3.83 -8.44
CA ALA A 48 -22.09 3.11 -9.66
C ALA A 48 -20.88 2.87 -10.58
N ALA A 49 -20.01 3.87 -10.76
CA ALA A 49 -18.77 3.74 -11.51
C ALA A 49 -17.81 2.74 -10.87
N VAL A 50 -17.66 2.74 -9.54
CA VAL A 50 -16.81 1.80 -8.78
C VAL A 50 -17.27 0.36 -9.03
N LYS A 51 -18.57 0.06 -8.82
CA LYS A 51 -19.16 -1.27 -9.07
C LYS A 51 -18.97 -1.73 -10.52
N LYS A 52 -19.07 -0.81 -11.49
CA LYS A 52 -18.83 -1.07 -12.92
C LYS A 52 -17.36 -1.40 -13.20
N SER A 53 -16.44 -0.68 -12.57
CA SER A 53 -14.99 -0.91 -12.67
C SER A 53 -14.57 -2.26 -12.09
N GLU A 54 -15.08 -2.62 -10.90
CA GLU A 54 -14.84 -3.93 -10.28
C GLU A 54 -15.33 -5.09 -11.15
N ALA A 55 -16.54 -4.98 -11.71
CA ALA A 55 -17.09 -5.97 -12.62
C ALA A 55 -16.25 -6.12 -13.90
N ALA A 56 -15.77 -5.01 -14.47
CA ALA A 56 -14.90 -5.02 -15.65
C ALA A 56 -13.52 -5.64 -15.35
N LYS A 57 -12.94 -5.33 -14.18
CA LYS A 57 -11.67 -5.91 -13.70
C LYS A 57 -11.78 -7.42 -13.50
N LYS A 58 -12.87 -7.89 -12.90
CA LYS A 58 -13.15 -9.34 -12.75
C LYS A 58 -13.23 -10.05 -14.11
N HIS A 59 -13.98 -9.48 -15.06
CA HIS A 59 -14.07 -10.04 -16.42
C HIS A 59 -12.72 -10.05 -17.15
N TYR A 60 -11.84 -9.07 -16.90
CA TYR A 60 -10.48 -9.08 -17.44
C TYR A 60 -9.63 -10.23 -16.89
N GLU A 61 -9.61 -10.46 -15.57
CA GLU A 61 -8.84 -11.58 -14.99
C GLU A 61 -9.37 -12.95 -15.45
N GLU A 62 -10.70 -13.11 -15.59
CA GLU A 62 -11.30 -14.32 -16.16
C GLU A 62 -10.87 -14.55 -17.63
N ALA A 63 -10.90 -13.51 -18.46
CA ALA A 63 -10.48 -13.59 -19.87
C ALA A 63 -8.97 -13.83 -20.02
N LYS A 64 -8.15 -13.20 -19.17
CA LYS A 64 -6.69 -13.39 -19.10
C LYS A 64 -6.34 -14.84 -18.74
N LYS A 65 -6.95 -15.40 -17.70
CA LYS A 65 -6.76 -16.81 -17.33
C LYS A 65 -7.12 -17.76 -18.47
N LYS A 66 -8.25 -17.52 -19.15
CA LYS A 66 -8.68 -18.28 -20.33
C LYS A 66 -7.64 -18.22 -21.47
N ALA A 67 -6.98 -17.08 -21.66
CA ALA A 67 -5.90 -16.92 -22.64
C ALA A 67 -4.62 -17.66 -22.24
N GLU A 68 -4.23 -17.62 -20.96
CA GLU A 68 -3.08 -18.36 -20.41
C GLU A 68 -3.29 -19.88 -20.53
N ASP A 69 -4.46 -20.39 -20.14
CA ASP A 69 -4.82 -21.81 -20.26
C ASP A 69 -4.83 -22.29 -21.73
N ALA A 70 -5.35 -21.46 -22.65
CA ALA A 70 -5.37 -21.76 -24.08
C ALA A 70 -3.97 -21.74 -24.71
N GLN A 71 -3.13 -20.77 -24.34
CA GLN A 71 -1.73 -20.69 -24.80
C GLN A 71 -0.92 -21.89 -24.31
N LYS A 72 -1.00 -22.21 -23.02
CA LYS A 72 -0.34 -23.39 -22.43
C LYS A 72 -0.72 -24.68 -23.16
N LYS A 73 -2.01 -24.84 -23.51
CA LYS A 73 -2.48 -26.00 -24.26
C LYS A 73 -1.89 -26.08 -25.67
N TYR A 74 -1.73 -24.96 -26.37
CA TYR A 74 -1.02 -24.91 -27.65
C TYR A 74 0.47 -25.26 -27.49
N ASP A 75 1.15 -24.68 -26.50
CA ASP A 75 2.59 -24.90 -26.26
C ASP A 75 2.88 -26.37 -25.91
N GLU A 76 2.04 -27.02 -25.10
CA GLU A 76 2.13 -28.46 -24.78
C GLU A 76 1.96 -29.36 -26.02
N ASP A 77 1.07 -28.98 -26.93
CA ASP A 77 0.76 -29.76 -28.13
C ASP A 77 1.79 -29.54 -29.25
N GLN A 78 2.36 -28.32 -29.33
CA GLN A 78 3.53 -28.02 -30.15
C GLN A 78 4.75 -28.81 -29.64
N LYS A 79 5.04 -28.76 -28.34
CA LYS A 79 6.19 -29.46 -27.75
C LYS A 79 6.16 -30.97 -28.02
N LYS A 80 5.01 -31.64 -27.87
CA LYS A 80 4.87 -33.07 -28.21
C LYS A 80 5.22 -33.37 -29.67
N THR A 81 4.93 -32.44 -30.57
CA THR A 81 5.22 -32.55 -32.00
C THR A 81 6.72 -32.41 -32.26
N GLU A 82 7.37 -31.44 -31.60
CA GLU A 82 8.81 -31.21 -31.67
C GLU A 82 9.63 -32.34 -31.04
N ASP A 83 9.29 -32.76 -29.81
CA ASP A 83 9.92 -33.86 -29.08
C ASP A 83 9.89 -35.17 -29.91
N LYS A 84 8.77 -35.45 -30.62
CA LYS A 84 8.67 -36.59 -31.53
C LYS A 84 9.59 -36.42 -32.75
N ALA A 85 9.59 -35.25 -33.39
CA ALA A 85 10.39 -35.01 -34.59
C ALA A 85 11.89 -35.19 -34.30
N GLU A 86 12.38 -34.71 -33.16
CA GLU A 86 13.76 -34.90 -32.73
C GLU A 86 14.08 -36.38 -32.42
N ALA A 87 13.20 -37.06 -31.66
CA ALA A 87 13.42 -38.46 -31.31
C ALA A 87 13.40 -39.41 -32.54
N VAL A 88 12.50 -39.18 -33.50
CA VAL A 88 12.46 -39.92 -34.78
C VAL A 88 13.72 -39.65 -35.59
N LYS A 89 14.18 -38.40 -35.68
CA LYS A 89 15.43 -38.06 -36.38
C LYS A 89 16.64 -38.78 -35.77
N LYS A 90 16.76 -38.77 -34.44
CA LYS A 90 17.86 -39.47 -33.74
C LYS A 90 17.82 -40.98 -33.98
N ALA A 91 16.63 -41.59 -33.94
CA ALA A 91 16.47 -43.02 -34.20
C ALA A 91 16.76 -43.39 -35.67
N ASP A 92 16.46 -42.52 -36.64
CA ASP A 92 16.89 -42.70 -38.03
C ASP A 92 18.43 -42.62 -38.15
N GLU A 93 19.07 -41.62 -37.54
CA GLU A 93 20.54 -41.52 -37.54
C GLU A 93 21.23 -42.77 -36.95
N GLU A 94 20.65 -43.38 -35.90
CA GLU A 94 21.10 -44.66 -35.32
C GLU A 94 20.87 -45.83 -36.29
N LEU A 95 19.70 -45.91 -36.93
CA LEU A 95 19.40 -46.91 -37.95
C LEU A 95 20.32 -46.81 -39.17
N GLN A 96 20.61 -45.61 -39.68
CA GLN A 96 21.55 -45.42 -40.80
C GLN A 96 22.98 -45.81 -40.43
N LYS A 97 23.42 -45.58 -39.18
CA LYS A 97 24.72 -46.06 -38.68
C LYS A 97 24.77 -47.59 -38.66
N ALA A 98 23.74 -48.24 -38.12
CA ALA A 98 23.66 -49.70 -38.08
C ALA A 98 23.60 -50.32 -39.50
N ASN A 99 22.83 -49.73 -40.42
CA ASN A 99 22.82 -50.12 -41.84
C ASN A 99 24.22 -50.08 -42.47
N LEU A 100 25.01 -49.04 -42.16
CA LEU A 100 26.38 -48.89 -42.66
C LEU A 100 27.36 -49.89 -42.01
N GLU A 101 27.18 -50.23 -40.74
CA GLU A 101 27.99 -51.27 -40.06
C GLU A 101 27.76 -52.66 -40.65
N VAL A 102 26.50 -53.03 -40.92
CA VAL A 102 26.16 -54.27 -41.64
C VAL A 102 26.86 -54.31 -43.00
N GLN A 103 26.76 -53.25 -43.80
CA GLN A 103 27.45 -53.18 -45.10
C GLN A 103 28.97 -53.37 -44.97
N LYS A 104 29.61 -52.75 -43.98
CA LYS A 104 31.05 -52.92 -43.71
C LYS A 104 31.40 -54.35 -43.30
N ALA A 105 30.61 -54.98 -42.43
CA ALA A 105 30.83 -56.35 -41.98
C ALA A 105 30.75 -57.35 -43.17
N TYR A 106 29.80 -57.19 -44.09
CA TYR A 106 29.74 -57.97 -45.32
C TYR A 106 30.96 -57.76 -46.24
N VAL A 107 31.51 -56.55 -46.33
CA VAL A 107 32.75 -56.29 -47.09
C VAL A 107 33.97 -56.96 -46.44
N GLU A 108 34.08 -56.95 -45.11
CA GLU A 108 35.16 -57.66 -44.41
C GLU A 108 35.01 -59.19 -44.52
N TYR A 109 33.80 -59.72 -44.46
CA TYR A 109 33.52 -61.13 -44.78
C TYR A 109 33.99 -61.51 -46.19
N GLN A 110 33.68 -60.71 -47.22
CA GLN A 110 34.16 -60.96 -48.58
C GLN A 110 35.69 -60.89 -48.73
N LYS A 111 36.38 -60.09 -47.91
CA LYS A 111 37.85 -60.09 -47.84
C LYS A 111 38.37 -61.37 -47.15
N ALA A 112 37.82 -61.72 -45.98
CA ALA A 112 38.21 -62.91 -45.23
C ALA A 112 37.94 -64.21 -46.00
N GLN A 113 36.86 -64.27 -46.78
CA GLN A 113 36.52 -65.39 -47.65
C GLN A 113 37.54 -65.57 -48.78
N ARG A 114 37.98 -64.48 -49.42
CA ARG A 114 39.07 -64.51 -50.42
C ARG A 114 40.39 -64.96 -49.78
N GLU A 115 40.79 -64.36 -48.65
CA GLU A 115 42.01 -64.72 -47.93
C GLU A 115 42.03 -66.22 -47.54
N HIS A 116 40.90 -66.77 -47.10
CA HIS A 116 40.75 -68.19 -46.78
C HIS A 116 40.85 -69.11 -48.01
N ASN A 117 40.28 -68.70 -49.14
CA ASN A 117 40.29 -69.48 -50.37
C ASN A 117 41.70 -69.54 -51.02
N GLU A 118 42.45 -68.44 -50.94
CA GLU A 118 43.81 -68.31 -51.50
C GLU A 118 44.89 -68.94 -50.59
N SER A 119 44.64 -69.00 -49.27
CA SER A 119 45.62 -69.51 -48.29
C SER A 119 45.84 -71.03 -48.31
N ARG A 120 47.08 -71.45 -47.98
CA ARG A 120 47.50 -72.85 -47.86
C ARG A 120 48.29 -73.11 -46.56
N GLY A 121 48.34 -74.37 -46.12
CA GLY A 121 49.07 -74.77 -44.90
C GLY A 121 48.57 -74.05 -43.64
N ARG A 122 49.48 -73.71 -42.71
CA ARG A 122 49.14 -72.99 -41.46
C ARG A 122 48.33 -71.70 -41.70
N LYS A 123 48.69 -70.92 -42.73
CA LYS A 123 47.98 -69.66 -43.09
C LYS A 123 46.48 -69.88 -43.33
N LYS A 124 46.07 -71.05 -43.83
CA LYS A 124 44.66 -71.38 -44.05
C LYS A 124 43.87 -71.53 -42.74
N ALA A 125 44.51 -72.02 -41.67
CA ALA A 125 43.87 -72.14 -40.36
C ALA A 125 43.58 -70.76 -39.75
N ASP A 126 44.51 -69.80 -39.89
CA ASP A 126 44.32 -68.44 -39.38
C ASP A 126 43.34 -67.64 -40.24
N ALA A 127 43.36 -67.79 -41.56
CA ALA A 127 42.34 -67.23 -42.44
C ALA A 127 40.93 -67.83 -42.17
N LYS A 128 40.83 -69.11 -41.78
CA LYS A 128 39.56 -69.71 -41.33
C LYS A 128 39.05 -69.06 -40.05
N LYS A 129 39.93 -68.74 -39.07
CA LYS A 129 39.52 -68.01 -37.86
C LYS A 129 38.99 -66.62 -38.20
N LYS A 130 39.66 -65.88 -39.10
CA LYS A 130 39.18 -64.58 -39.60
C LYS A 130 37.79 -64.68 -40.25
N LEU A 131 37.56 -65.70 -41.06
CA LEU A 131 36.27 -65.93 -41.72
C LEU A 131 35.14 -66.22 -40.70
N VAL A 132 35.42 -67.03 -39.67
CA VAL A 132 34.48 -67.29 -38.56
C VAL A 132 34.22 -66.02 -37.74
N ALA A 133 35.25 -65.23 -37.45
CA ALA A 133 35.11 -63.96 -36.74
C ALA A 133 34.28 -62.94 -37.56
N ALA A 134 34.47 -62.87 -38.88
CA ALA A 134 33.69 -62.01 -39.76
C ALA A 134 32.21 -62.43 -39.82
N LEU A 135 31.90 -63.74 -39.83
CA LEU A 135 30.53 -64.25 -39.73
C LEU A 135 29.88 -63.91 -38.38
N SER A 136 30.58 -64.14 -37.27
CA SER A 136 30.09 -63.79 -35.93
C SER A 136 29.88 -62.27 -35.77
N HIS A 137 30.71 -61.45 -36.40
CA HIS A 137 30.52 -60.00 -36.40
C HIS A 137 29.33 -59.56 -37.26
N ILE A 138 29.02 -60.25 -38.38
CA ILE A 138 27.79 -60.02 -39.15
C ILE A 138 26.56 -60.27 -38.27
N GLU A 139 26.49 -61.40 -37.57
CA GLU A 139 25.38 -61.73 -36.66
C GLU A 139 25.21 -60.64 -35.57
N GLU A 140 26.31 -60.14 -35.02
CA GLU A 140 26.31 -59.06 -34.03
C GLU A 140 25.74 -57.74 -34.59
N VAL A 141 26.18 -57.29 -35.78
CA VAL A 141 25.72 -56.01 -36.35
C VAL A 141 24.32 -56.10 -36.96
N GLU A 142 23.91 -57.27 -37.47
CA GLU A 142 22.53 -57.51 -37.90
C GLU A 142 21.56 -57.46 -36.71
N SER A 143 21.92 -58.00 -35.54
CA SER A 143 21.12 -57.85 -34.31
C SER A 143 20.94 -56.38 -33.92
N LYS A 144 22.03 -55.60 -33.93
CA LYS A 144 21.97 -54.14 -33.66
C LYS A 144 21.15 -53.38 -34.69
N GLN A 145 21.17 -53.78 -35.97
CA GLN A 145 20.32 -53.21 -37.02
C GLN A 145 18.84 -53.49 -36.76
N ILE A 146 18.49 -54.70 -36.30
CA ILE A 146 17.12 -55.06 -35.92
C ILE A 146 16.64 -54.23 -34.73
N GLU A 147 17.47 -54.08 -33.70
CA GLU A 147 17.18 -53.23 -32.52
C GLU A 147 17.00 -51.76 -32.90
N ALA A 148 17.91 -51.18 -33.70
CA ALA A 148 17.80 -49.80 -34.17
C ALA A 148 16.54 -49.58 -35.03
N LYS A 149 16.18 -50.55 -35.88
CA LYS A 149 14.96 -50.51 -36.68
C LYS A 149 13.70 -50.61 -35.83
N ALA A 150 13.71 -51.45 -34.79
CA ALA A 150 12.62 -51.54 -33.82
C ALA A 150 12.45 -50.22 -33.04
N ASN A 151 13.56 -49.58 -32.64
CA ASN A 151 13.56 -48.27 -31.98
C ASN A 151 13.00 -47.17 -32.89
N PHE A 152 13.46 -47.09 -34.14
CA PHE A 152 12.93 -46.16 -35.14
C PHE A 152 11.41 -46.31 -35.35
N ASN A 153 10.93 -47.55 -35.55
CA ASN A 153 9.50 -47.82 -35.71
C ASN A 153 8.69 -47.41 -34.46
N LYS A 154 9.21 -47.67 -33.25
CA LYS A 154 8.60 -47.28 -31.97
C LYS A 154 8.48 -45.76 -31.83
N GLU A 155 9.54 -45.02 -32.16
CA GLU A 155 9.55 -43.55 -32.11
C GLU A 155 8.62 -42.95 -33.17
N GLN A 156 8.59 -43.51 -34.38
CA GLN A 156 7.67 -43.11 -35.45
C GLN A 156 6.20 -43.36 -35.06
N ALA A 157 5.90 -44.42 -34.30
CA ALA A 157 4.55 -44.76 -33.85
C ALA A 157 4.00 -43.90 -32.69
N LYS A 158 4.81 -43.04 -32.05
CA LYS A 158 4.32 -42.13 -30.99
C LYS A 158 3.19 -41.23 -31.50
N VAL A 159 2.09 -41.15 -30.75
CA VAL A 159 0.94 -40.32 -31.11
C VAL A 159 1.26 -38.85 -30.81
N ILE A 160 0.98 -37.97 -31.77
CA ILE A 160 1.04 -36.52 -31.64
C ILE A 160 -0.30 -35.91 -32.08
N PRO A 161 -0.62 -34.67 -31.65
CA PRO A 161 -1.75 -33.92 -32.19
C PRO A 161 -1.68 -33.87 -33.71
N LYS A 162 -2.82 -33.99 -34.39
CA LYS A 162 -2.86 -33.78 -35.85
C LYS A 162 -2.57 -32.31 -36.16
N GLU A 163 -2.06 -32.04 -37.35
CA GLU A 163 -1.81 -30.67 -37.83
C GLU A 163 -3.06 -29.77 -37.72
N THR A 164 -4.24 -30.33 -38.02
CA THR A 164 -5.54 -29.66 -37.84
C THR A 164 -5.90 -29.38 -36.38
N GLU A 165 -5.51 -30.26 -35.45
CA GLU A 165 -5.76 -30.11 -34.01
C GLU A 165 -4.82 -29.05 -33.42
N LEU A 166 -3.55 -29.03 -33.84
CA LEU A 166 -2.56 -28.01 -33.46
C LEU A 166 -2.91 -26.63 -34.02
N ALA A 167 -3.41 -26.55 -35.26
CA ALA A 167 -3.95 -25.32 -35.83
C ALA A 167 -5.18 -24.82 -35.03
N THR A 168 -6.04 -25.74 -34.57
CA THR A 168 -7.22 -25.41 -33.76
C THR A 168 -6.84 -24.89 -32.37
N THR A 169 -5.85 -25.48 -31.69
CA THR A 169 -5.39 -24.97 -30.38
C THR A 169 -4.69 -23.63 -30.52
N LYS A 170 -3.91 -23.42 -31.58
CA LYS A 170 -3.33 -22.10 -31.91
C LYS A 170 -4.40 -21.02 -32.11
N GLN A 171 -5.41 -21.31 -32.94
CA GLN A 171 -6.51 -20.36 -33.19
C GLN A 171 -7.22 -19.98 -31.89
N LYS A 172 -7.53 -20.96 -31.03
CA LYS A 172 -8.17 -20.70 -29.73
C LYS A 172 -7.30 -19.84 -28.79
N ALA A 173 -5.98 -20.03 -28.79
CA ALA A 173 -5.05 -19.19 -28.03
C ALA A 173 -5.05 -17.74 -28.56
N GLU A 174 -4.99 -17.55 -29.89
CA GLU A 174 -5.05 -16.22 -30.51
C GLU A 174 -6.40 -15.51 -30.29
N GLU A 175 -7.52 -16.25 -30.32
CA GLU A 175 -8.86 -15.72 -30.04
C GLU A 175 -9.01 -15.32 -28.55
N ALA A 176 -8.65 -16.21 -27.62
CA ALA A 176 -8.71 -15.91 -26.19
C ALA A 176 -7.80 -14.73 -25.81
N LYS A 177 -6.63 -14.59 -26.45
CA LYS A 177 -5.74 -13.43 -26.27
C LYS A 177 -6.39 -12.11 -26.74
N LYS A 178 -7.13 -12.12 -27.85
CA LYS A 178 -7.89 -10.95 -28.32
C LYS A 178 -9.05 -10.61 -27.38
N GLU A 179 -9.77 -11.62 -26.87
CA GLU A 179 -10.81 -11.42 -25.86
C GLU A 179 -10.25 -10.77 -24.58
N ALA A 180 -9.09 -11.24 -24.10
CA ALA A 180 -8.40 -10.66 -22.94
C ALA A 180 -7.95 -9.21 -23.18
N GLU A 181 -7.47 -8.87 -24.38
CA GLU A 181 -7.09 -7.49 -24.73
C GLU A 181 -8.32 -6.54 -24.77
N VAL A 182 -9.47 -7.02 -25.29
CA VAL A 182 -10.73 -6.27 -25.28
C VAL A 182 -11.26 -6.09 -23.85
N ALA A 183 -11.18 -7.13 -23.03
CA ALA A 183 -11.58 -7.05 -21.62
C ALA A 183 -10.68 -6.08 -20.83
N LYS A 184 -9.36 -6.07 -21.11
CA LYS A 184 -8.41 -5.12 -20.54
C LYS A 184 -8.80 -3.68 -20.83
N LYS A 185 -9.05 -3.34 -22.11
CA LYS A 185 -9.46 -1.99 -22.53
C LYS A 185 -10.73 -1.53 -21.82
N LYS A 186 -11.73 -2.40 -21.70
CA LYS A 186 -12.97 -2.11 -20.94
C LYS A 186 -12.71 -1.87 -19.45
N SER A 187 -11.80 -2.62 -18.83
CA SER A 187 -11.39 -2.40 -17.44
C SER A 187 -10.66 -1.07 -17.25
N GLU A 188 -9.79 -0.68 -18.20
CA GLU A 188 -9.08 0.60 -18.17
C GLU A 188 -10.02 1.79 -18.44
N GLU A 189 -11.03 1.63 -19.28
CA GLU A 189 -12.08 2.63 -19.52
C GLU A 189 -12.97 2.83 -18.28
N ALA A 190 -13.43 1.74 -17.65
CA ALA A 190 -14.24 1.82 -16.43
C ALA A 190 -13.46 2.41 -15.24
N ALA A 191 -12.16 2.16 -15.13
CA ALA A 191 -11.31 2.80 -14.12
C ALA A 191 -11.21 4.32 -14.31
N LYS A 192 -11.14 4.81 -15.56
CA LYS A 192 -11.15 6.25 -15.85
C LYS A 192 -12.50 6.90 -15.53
N GLU A 193 -13.59 6.17 -15.69
CA GLU A 193 -14.95 6.64 -15.34
C GLU A 193 -15.09 6.88 -13.83
N VAL A 194 -14.49 6.02 -13.00
CA VAL A 194 -14.37 6.24 -11.54
C VAL A 194 -13.58 7.51 -11.22
N GLU A 195 -12.46 7.73 -11.89
CA GLU A 195 -11.61 8.90 -11.67
C GLU A 195 -12.29 10.21 -12.11
N VAL A 196 -13.05 10.19 -13.21
CA VAL A 196 -13.90 11.31 -13.64
C VAL A 196 -14.97 11.63 -12.59
N GLU A 197 -15.66 10.63 -12.05
CA GLU A 197 -16.72 10.87 -11.07
C GLU A 197 -16.16 11.34 -9.71
N LYS A 198 -15.02 10.79 -9.29
CA LYS A 198 -14.29 11.27 -8.11
C LYS A 198 -13.90 12.75 -8.24
N ASN A 199 -13.44 13.16 -9.42
CA ASN A 199 -13.05 14.56 -9.65
C ASN A 199 -14.24 15.52 -9.58
N LYS A 200 -15.46 15.09 -9.98
CA LYS A 200 -16.67 15.90 -9.80
C LYS A 200 -17.04 16.09 -8.33
N ILE A 201 -16.87 15.07 -7.49
CA ILE A 201 -17.07 15.19 -6.03
C ILE A 201 -16.09 16.24 -5.50
N LEU A 202 -14.80 16.11 -5.81
CA LEU A 202 -13.77 17.08 -5.38
C LEU A 202 -14.02 18.51 -5.89
N GLU A 203 -14.53 18.67 -7.11
CA GLU A 203 -14.92 19.98 -7.66
C GLU A 203 -16.13 20.57 -6.92
N GLN A 204 -17.12 19.73 -6.58
CA GLN A 204 -18.31 20.13 -5.81
C GLN A 204 -17.95 20.52 -4.37
N ASP A 205 -17.08 19.74 -3.71
CA ASP A 205 -16.58 20.02 -2.36
C ASP A 205 -15.79 21.34 -2.35
N ALA A 206 -14.90 21.55 -3.32
CA ALA A 206 -14.14 22.80 -3.46
C ALA A 206 -15.00 24.01 -3.87
N GLU A 207 -16.23 23.81 -4.37
CA GLU A 207 -17.22 24.88 -4.55
C GLU A 207 -17.97 25.16 -3.23
N ASN A 208 -18.29 24.11 -2.47
CA ASN A 208 -18.95 24.20 -1.17
C ASN A 208 -18.03 24.88 -0.13
N GLU A 209 -16.73 24.56 -0.08
CA GLU A 209 -15.73 25.25 0.75
C GLU A 209 -15.70 26.77 0.47
N LYS A 210 -15.77 27.19 -0.80
CA LYS A 210 -15.80 28.62 -1.16
C LYS A 210 -17.08 29.31 -0.71
N LYS A 211 -18.23 28.63 -0.78
CA LYS A 211 -19.52 29.15 -0.27
C LYS A 211 -19.47 29.30 1.25
N ILE A 212 -18.85 28.34 1.94
CA ILE A 212 -18.62 28.35 3.39
C ILE A 212 -17.72 29.52 3.80
N ASP A 213 -16.55 29.69 3.15
CA ASP A 213 -15.66 30.85 3.40
C ASP A 213 -16.42 32.18 3.17
N VAL A 214 -17.28 32.30 2.15
CA VAL A 214 -18.09 33.51 1.89
C VAL A 214 -19.16 33.74 2.96
N LEU A 215 -19.87 32.70 3.38
CA LEU A 215 -20.90 32.79 4.41
C LEU A 215 -20.32 33.13 5.79
N GLN A 216 -19.14 32.61 6.12
CA GLN A 216 -18.43 32.95 7.37
C GLN A 216 -18.06 34.42 7.46
N ASN A 217 -17.49 34.99 6.39
CA ASN A 217 -17.19 36.42 6.34
C ASN A 217 -18.48 37.25 6.52
N LYS A 218 -19.58 36.83 5.86
CA LYS A 218 -20.90 37.48 6.00
C LYS A 218 -21.47 37.37 7.42
N VAL A 219 -21.32 36.23 8.09
CA VAL A 219 -21.72 36.02 9.49
C VAL A 219 -20.94 36.97 10.41
N ALA A 220 -19.60 37.00 10.30
CA ALA A 220 -18.75 37.88 11.10
C ALA A 220 -19.01 39.38 10.87
N ASP A 221 -19.28 39.79 9.62
CA ASP A 221 -19.69 41.16 9.29
C ASP A 221 -21.07 41.50 9.91
N LEU A 222 -22.03 40.58 9.86
CA LEU A 222 -23.36 40.78 10.45
C LEU A 222 -23.33 40.83 11.99
N GLU A 223 -22.57 39.96 12.65
CA GLU A 223 -22.33 40.00 14.11
C GLU A 223 -21.82 41.39 14.54
N LYS A 224 -20.85 41.94 13.80
CA LYS A 224 -20.30 43.26 14.05
C LYS A 224 -21.31 44.38 13.79
N GLU A 225 -22.07 44.33 12.69
CA GLU A 225 -23.14 45.30 12.41
C GLU A 225 -24.25 45.27 13.47
N ILE A 226 -24.56 44.08 14.03
CA ILE A 226 -25.48 43.92 15.16
C ILE A 226 -24.91 44.58 16.41
N ALA A 227 -23.65 44.31 16.77
CA ALA A 227 -23.02 44.92 17.95
C ALA A 227 -22.99 46.46 17.89
N ASP A 228 -22.68 47.04 16.73
CA ASP A 228 -22.72 48.49 16.52
C ASP A 228 -24.16 49.05 16.58
N ALA A 229 -25.16 48.31 16.05
CA ALA A 229 -26.57 48.68 16.14
C ALA A 229 -27.10 48.60 17.57
N GLU A 230 -26.79 47.55 18.33
CA GLU A 230 -27.19 47.38 19.73
C GLU A 230 -26.56 48.44 20.64
N LYS A 231 -25.29 48.79 20.41
CA LYS A 231 -24.65 49.93 21.08
C LYS A 231 -25.38 51.23 20.80
N THR A 232 -25.78 51.47 19.55
CA THR A 232 -26.56 52.65 19.15
C THR A 232 -27.92 52.69 19.87
N VAL A 233 -28.61 51.54 19.96
CA VAL A 233 -29.85 51.39 20.74
C VAL A 233 -29.60 51.72 22.22
N ALA A 234 -28.58 51.14 22.85
CA ALA A 234 -28.29 51.34 24.26
C ALA A 234 -27.90 52.79 24.61
N ASP A 235 -27.26 53.52 23.70
CA ASP A 235 -26.94 54.94 23.89
C ASP A 235 -28.18 55.84 23.69
N LEU A 236 -29.04 55.53 22.70
CA LEU A 236 -30.33 56.20 22.53
C LEU A 236 -31.31 55.92 23.70
N GLU A 237 -31.30 54.73 24.30
CA GLU A 237 -32.10 54.43 25.50
C GLU A 237 -31.71 55.30 26.70
N LYS A 238 -30.41 55.57 26.89
CA LYS A 238 -29.92 56.49 27.93
C LYS A 238 -30.34 57.94 27.64
N GLU A 239 -30.27 58.36 26.38
CA GLU A 239 -30.67 59.71 25.97
C GLU A 239 -32.18 59.93 26.16
N VAL A 240 -33.01 58.96 25.74
CA VAL A 240 -34.46 58.95 25.97
C VAL A 240 -34.78 58.96 27.47
N ALA A 241 -34.18 58.08 28.28
CA ALA A 241 -34.44 58.02 29.73
C ALA A 241 -34.05 59.31 30.46
N LYS A 242 -33.02 60.02 29.98
CA LYS A 242 -32.67 61.36 30.47
C LYS A 242 -33.74 62.38 30.11
N LEU A 243 -34.15 62.43 28.84
CA LEU A 243 -35.18 63.37 28.36
C LEU A 243 -36.54 63.13 29.01
N GLU A 244 -36.91 61.87 29.31
CA GLU A 244 -38.12 61.55 30.09
C GLU A 244 -38.08 62.18 31.48
N LYS A 245 -36.91 62.15 32.14
CA LYS A 245 -36.72 62.77 33.45
C LYS A 245 -36.70 64.30 33.39
N ASP A 246 -36.08 64.87 32.35
CA ASP A 246 -36.05 66.32 32.14
C ASP A 246 -37.48 66.85 31.86
N VAL A 247 -38.26 66.16 31.03
CA VAL A 247 -39.69 66.43 30.78
C VAL A 247 -40.52 66.38 32.06
N GLU A 248 -40.34 65.36 32.90
CA GLU A 248 -41.07 65.26 34.18
C GLU A 248 -40.71 66.40 35.14
N GLY A 249 -39.42 66.78 35.21
CA GLY A 249 -38.98 67.94 35.99
C GLY A 249 -39.55 69.27 35.50
N PHE A 250 -39.81 69.43 34.19
CA PHE A 250 -40.49 70.63 33.66
C PHE A 250 -41.98 70.66 34.00
N LYS A 251 -42.68 69.52 34.10
CA LYS A 251 -44.09 69.46 34.53
C LYS A 251 -44.30 69.89 35.99
N GLU A 252 -43.31 69.67 36.84
CA GLU A 252 -43.31 70.10 38.24
C GLU A 252 -42.91 71.58 38.43
N SER A 253 -42.58 72.31 37.35
CA SER A 253 -42.10 73.70 37.42
C SER A 253 -43.23 74.73 37.34
N ASP A 254 -43.20 75.71 38.25
CA ASP A 254 -44.13 76.84 38.37
C ASP A 254 -43.60 78.16 37.74
N GLY A 255 -42.59 78.07 36.88
CA GLY A 255 -41.94 79.22 36.25
C GLY A 255 -42.71 79.84 35.06
N GLU A 256 -42.57 81.15 34.86
CA GLU A 256 -43.28 81.96 33.83
C GLU A 256 -43.07 81.48 32.36
N TYR A 257 -42.08 80.63 32.11
CA TYR A 257 -41.78 80.03 30.80
C TYR A 257 -41.85 78.49 30.78
N ALA A 258 -42.30 77.84 31.86
CA ALA A 258 -42.24 76.38 32.02
C ALA A 258 -42.99 75.63 30.90
N GLU A 259 -44.16 76.13 30.50
CA GLU A 259 -45.00 75.53 29.45
C GLU A 259 -44.30 75.51 28.07
N PHE A 260 -43.53 76.56 27.74
CA PHE A 260 -42.75 76.63 26.49
C PHE A 260 -41.54 75.67 26.48
N TYR A 261 -40.84 75.54 27.61
CA TYR A 261 -39.73 74.59 27.73
C TYR A 261 -40.22 73.14 27.77
N LEU A 262 -41.40 72.88 28.37
CA LEU A 262 -42.04 71.57 28.37
C LEU A 262 -42.41 71.12 26.95
N GLU A 263 -43.08 71.96 26.16
CA GLU A 263 -43.46 71.63 24.77
C GLU A 263 -42.22 71.32 23.89
N ALA A 264 -41.13 72.07 24.08
CA ALA A 264 -39.86 71.79 23.41
C ALA A 264 -39.24 70.45 23.85
N ALA A 265 -39.20 70.18 25.15
CA ALA A 265 -38.63 68.95 25.69
C ALA A 265 -39.46 67.70 25.30
N GLU A 266 -40.79 67.79 25.27
CA GLU A 266 -41.67 66.71 24.81
C GLU A 266 -41.47 66.40 23.32
N LYS A 267 -41.22 67.43 22.49
CA LYS A 267 -40.92 67.27 21.07
C LYS A 267 -39.55 66.61 20.82
N ASP A 268 -38.52 67.02 21.56
CA ASP A 268 -37.19 66.41 21.46
C ASP A 268 -37.24 64.94 21.95
N LEU A 269 -37.97 64.67 23.04
CA LEU A 269 -38.23 63.31 23.53
C LEU A 269 -38.97 62.45 22.49
N ALA A 270 -40.00 62.99 21.83
CA ALA A 270 -40.74 62.29 20.78
C ALA A 270 -39.85 61.96 19.57
N THR A 271 -38.98 62.90 19.18
CA THR A 271 -37.99 62.71 18.10
C THR A 271 -37.00 61.60 18.47
N LYS A 272 -36.45 61.62 19.69
CA LYS A 272 -35.51 60.61 20.17
C LYS A 272 -36.13 59.22 20.35
N LYS A 273 -37.41 59.15 20.72
CA LYS A 273 -38.16 57.89 20.73
C LYS A 273 -38.39 57.31 19.32
N ALA A 274 -38.53 58.15 18.30
CA ALA A 274 -38.58 57.70 16.91
C ALA A 274 -37.22 57.16 16.43
N GLU A 275 -36.12 57.91 16.67
CA GLU A 275 -34.75 57.44 16.39
C GLU A 275 -34.44 56.09 17.07
N LEU A 276 -34.84 55.93 18.33
CA LEU A 276 -34.69 54.68 19.08
C LEU A 276 -35.52 53.53 18.48
N ALA A 277 -36.74 53.79 18.00
CA ALA A 277 -37.57 52.78 17.35
C ALA A 277 -36.96 52.31 16.03
N GLU A 278 -36.46 53.23 15.21
CA GLU A 278 -35.74 52.91 13.96
C GLU A 278 -34.46 52.11 14.22
N ALA A 279 -33.66 52.51 15.22
CA ALA A 279 -32.46 51.79 15.62
C ALA A 279 -32.76 50.34 16.07
N LYS A 280 -33.84 50.14 16.84
CA LYS A 280 -34.30 48.80 17.24
C LYS A 280 -34.75 47.96 16.05
N ILE A 281 -35.52 48.52 15.12
CA ILE A 281 -35.94 47.82 13.88
C ILE A 281 -34.72 47.41 13.06
N LYS A 282 -33.71 48.28 12.93
CA LYS A 282 -32.45 47.98 12.23
C LYS A 282 -31.70 46.81 12.89
N ALA A 283 -31.55 46.82 14.22
CA ALA A 283 -30.90 45.74 14.95
C ALA A 283 -31.63 44.39 14.79
N THR A 284 -32.96 44.38 14.92
CA THR A 284 -33.79 43.16 14.72
C THR A 284 -33.70 42.64 13.28
N THR A 285 -33.70 43.53 12.29
CA THR A 285 -33.55 43.14 10.87
C THR A 285 -32.20 42.46 10.63
N LYS A 286 -31.13 42.99 11.22
CA LYS A 286 -29.79 42.42 11.10
C LYS A 286 -29.64 41.06 11.78
N LYS A 287 -30.30 40.84 12.93
CA LYS A 287 -30.37 39.51 13.56
C LYS A 287 -31.07 38.47 12.68
N ALA A 288 -32.14 38.84 11.97
CA ALA A 288 -32.81 37.95 11.02
C ALA A 288 -31.97 37.67 9.76
N GLU A 289 -31.12 38.61 9.33
CA GLU A 289 -30.14 38.38 8.26
C GLU A 289 -29.02 37.41 8.69
N LEU A 290 -28.60 37.47 9.97
CA LEU A 290 -27.63 36.57 10.59
C LEU A 290 -28.18 35.15 10.69
N GLU A 291 -29.34 34.96 11.32
CA GLU A 291 -30.01 33.66 11.49
C GLU A 291 -30.17 32.91 10.14
N LYS A 292 -30.50 33.65 9.08
CA LYS A 292 -30.58 33.09 7.72
C LYS A 292 -29.21 32.68 7.16
N ALA A 293 -28.15 33.44 7.43
CA ALA A 293 -26.79 33.12 6.98
C ALA A 293 -26.21 31.93 7.74
N GLU A 294 -26.50 31.82 9.04
CA GLU A 294 -26.13 30.68 9.89
C GLU A 294 -26.84 29.39 9.42
N ALA A 295 -28.14 29.42 9.16
CA ALA A 295 -28.88 28.27 8.64
C ALA A 295 -28.40 27.83 7.23
N GLU A 296 -27.97 28.77 6.38
CA GLU A 296 -27.38 28.46 5.07
C GLU A 296 -25.98 27.80 5.21
N LEU A 297 -25.20 28.25 6.19
CA LEU A 297 -23.89 27.71 6.54
C LEU A 297 -23.99 26.30 7.16
N GLU A 298 -24.91 26.09 8.11
CA GLU A 298 -25.18 24.81 8.76
C GLU A 298 -25.58 23.73 7.74
N ASN A 299 -26.50 24.07 6.82
CA ASN A 299 -26.93 23.17 5.76
C ASN A 299 -25.78 22.76 4.82
N LEU A 300 -24.87 23.70 4.48
CA LEU A 300 -23.67 23.37 3.68
C LEU A 300 -22.66 22.51 4.46
N LEU A 301 -22.45 22.79 5.75
CA LEU A 301 -21.58 21.98 6.61
C LEU A 301 -22.09 20.54 6.74
N SER A 302 -23.40 20.35 6.90
CA SER A 302 -24.02 19.00 6.92
C SER A 302 -23.83 18.21 5.62
N THR A 303 -23.62 18.88 4.47
CA THR A 303 -23.28 18.18 3.21
C THR A 303 -21.81 17.78 3.08
N LEU A 304 -20.92 18.30 3.95
CA LEU A 304 -19.49 17.97 4.00
C LEU A 304 -19.13 17.06 5.19
N ASP A 305 -20.13 16.54 5.89
CA ASP A 305 -19.97 15.66 7.06
C ASP A 305 -21.26 14.82 7.28
N PRO A 306 -21.42 13.70 6.56
CA PRO A 306 -22.62 12.86 6.69
C PRO A 306 -22.65 12.01 7.96
N GLU A 307 -21.52 11.89 8.67
CA GLU A 307 -21.35 11.13 9.91
C GLU A 307 -21.22 12.08 11.10
N GLY A 308 -22.33 12.74 11.46
CA GLY A 308 -22.35 13.81 12.46
C GLY A 308 -21.87 13.38 13.85
N LYS A 309 -20.58 13.58 14.14
CA LYS A 309 -19.98 13.41 15.48
C LYS A 309 -20.64 14.35 16.48
N THR A 310 -20.86 13.85 17.69
CA THR A 310 -21.54 14.58 18.77
C THR A 310 -20.65 15.68 19.37
N GLN A 311 -21.26 16.66 20.05
CA GLN A 311 -20.51 17.76 20.70
C GLN A 311 -19.47 17.24 21.71
N ASP A 312 -19.80 16.19 22.47
CA ASP A 312 -18.88 15.57 23.43
C ASP A 312 -17.66 14.91 22.73
N GLU A 313 -17.84 14.38 21.52
CA GLU A 313 -16.76 13.83 20.69
C GLU A 313 -15.89 14.94 20.10
N LEU A 314 -16.49 16.04 19.63
CA LEU A 314 -15.77 17.22 19.14
C LEU A 314 -14.94 17.89 20.24
N ASP A 315 -15.48 18.01 21.46
CA ASP A 315 -14.77 18.60 22.60
C ASP A 315 -13.64 17.68 23.11
N LYS A 316 -13.85 16.36 23.06
CA LYS A 316 -12.80 15.37 23.35
C LYS A 316 -11.68 15.41 22.32
N GLU A 317 -12.01 15.42 21.02
CA GLU A 317 -11.04 15.52 19.91
C GLU A 317 -10.33 16.89 19.90
N ALA A 318 -10.95 17.96 20.44
CA ALA A 318 -10.30 19.25 20.65
C ALA A 318 -9.30 19.23 21.82
N ALA A 319 -9.62 18.52 22.92
CA ALA A 319 -8.70 18.33 24.04
C ALA A 319 -7.49 17.45 23.67
N GLU A 320 -7.72 16.41 22.85
CA GLU A 320 -6.68 15.51 22.35
C GLU A 320 -5.77 16.22 21.32
N ASP A 321 -6.33 17.00 20.39
CA ASP A 321 -5.56 17.86 19.47
C ASP A 321 -4.71 18.91 20.21
N ALA A 322 -5.26 19.57 21.23
CA ALA A 322 -4.52 20.57 22.00
C ALA A 322 -3.31 19.95 22.75
N ASN A 323 -3.45 18.70 23.20
CA ASN A 323 -2.34 17.93 23.78
C ASN A 323 -1.29 17.56 22.71
N ILE A 324 -1.72 17.18 21.51
CA ILE A 324 -0.81 16.91 20.37
C ILE A 324 -0.06 18.18 19.94
N GLU A 325 -0.72 19.33 19.82
CA GLU A 325 -0.08 20.61 19.48
C GLU A 325 0.93 21.05 20.56
N ALA A 326 0.59 20.86 21.85
CA ALA A 326 1.53 21.11 22.94
C ALA A 326 2.76 20.18 22.89
N LEU A 327 2.58 18.91 22.50
CA LEU A 327 3.68 17.95 22.31
C LEU A 327 4.55 18.28 21.09
N GLN A 328 3.94 18.70 19.97
CA GLN A 328 4.65 19.13 18.75
C GLN A 328 5.53 20.36 19.01
N ASN A 329 4.98 21.39 19.65
CA ASN A 329 5.74 22.59 20.02
C ASN A 329 6.92 22.25 20.95
N LYS A 330 6.69 21.37 21.93
CA LYS A 330 7.72 20.89 22.85
C LYS A 330 8.82 20.07 22.16
N VAL A 331 8.48 19.27 21.16
CA VAL A 331 9.47 18.57 20.31
C VAL A 331 10.32 19.60 19.56
N ALA A 332 9.71 20.54 18.86
CA ALA A 332 10.42 21.58 18.10
C ALA A 332 11.37 22.43 18.97
N ASP A 333 10.94 22.83 20.17
CA ASP A 333 11.79 23.55 21.13
C ASP A 333 13.02 22.72 21.55
N LEU A 334 12.84 21.41 21.74
CA LEU A 334 13.92 20.50 22.15
C LEU A 334 14.87 20.19 20.97
N GLU A 335 14.37 20.03 19.74
CA GLU A 335 15.19 19.89 18.53
C GLU A 335 16.08 21.12 18.31
N ASN A 336 15.50 22.33 18.43
CA ASN A 336 16.25 23.58 18.35
C ASN A 336 17.33 23.65 19.43
N LYS A 337 17.01 23.24 20.67
CA LYS A 337 17.99 23.23 21.78
C LYS A 337 19.11 22.20 21.57
N VAL A 338 18.82 21.02 21.02
CA VAL A 338 19.84 20.02 20.63
C VAL A 338 20.77 20.63 19.57
N ALA A 339 20.21 21.25 18.52
CA ALA A 339 21.00 21.84 17.44
C ALA A 339 21.93 22.98 17.89
N GLU A 340 21.51 23.81 18.86
CA GLU A 340 22.38 24.84 19.44
C GLU A 340 23.49 24.24 20.33
N LEU A 341 23.17 23.20 21.12
CA LEU A 341 24.16 22.51 21.95
C LEU A 341 25.19 21.75 21.12
N ASP A 342 24.81 21.12 20.01
CA ASP A 342 25.75 20.48 19.08
C ASP A 342 26.71 21.49 18.43
N LYS A 343 26.23 22.69 18.06
CA LYS A 343 27.09 23.79 17.60
C LYS A 343 28.08 24.22 18.68
N GLU A 344 27.62 24.37 19.92
CA GLU A 344 28.47 24.78 21.04
C GLU A 344 29.53 23.72 21.39
N VAL A 345 29.15 22.44 21.40
CA VAL A 345 30.08 21.30 21.56
C VAL A 345 31.10 21.26 20.43
N THR A 346 30.67 21.41 19.18
CA THR A 346 31.56 21.43 18.00
C THR A 346 32.57 22.58 18.08
N ARG A 347 32.12 23.79 18.47
CA ARG A 347 33.00 24.94 18.68
C ARG A 347 34.03 24.66 19.77
N LEU A 348 33.60 24.18 20.94
CA LEU A 348 34.52 23.87 22.06
C LEU A 348 35.52 22.76 21.70
N GLN A 349 35.18 21.83 20.80
CA GLN A 349 36.15 20.85 20.26
C GLN A 349 37.18 21.49 19.33
N SER A 350 36.79 22.49 18.54
CA SER A 350 37.73 23.28 17.72
C SER A 350 38.64 24.12 18.62
N ASP A 351 38.07 24.87 19.57
CA ASP A 351 38.81 25.73 20.50
C ASP A 351 39.84 24.93 21.31
N LEU A 352 39.48 23.72 21.77
CA LEU A 352 40.39 22.82 22.48
C LEU A 352 41.52 22.31 21.57
N LYS A 353 41.21 21.91 20.33
CA LYS A 353 42.21 21.46 19.35
C LYS A 353 43.19 22.58 18.98
N ASP A 354 42.68 23.79 18.79
CA ASP A 354 43.52 24.96 18.50
C ASP A 354 44.41 25.31 19.71
N ALA A 355 43.92 25.11 20.94
CA ALA A 355 44.74 25.28 22.15
C ALA A 355 45.81 24.19 22.33
N GLU A 356 45.55 22.95 21.90
CA GLU A 356 46.53 21.87 21.81
C GLU A 356 47.62 22.18 20.77
N GLU A 357 47.24 22.54 19.53
CA GLU A 357 48.18 22.81 18.43
C GLU A 357 49.05 24.05 18.68
N ASN A 358 48.52 25.09 19.34
CA ASN A 358 49.25 26.33 19.64
C ASN A 358 49.97 26.31 20.99
N ASN A 359 49.99 25.17 21.70
CA ASN A 359 50.70 24.98 22.97
C ASN A 359 50.33 26.00 24.07
N VAL A 360 49.04 26.32 24.19
CA VAL A 360 48.46 27.24 25.18
C VAL A 360 48.58 26.66 26.60
N GLU A 361 48.63 27.52 27.63
CA GLU A 361 48.77 27.11 29.03
C GLU A 361 47.71 26.10 29.50
N ASP A 362 48.15 25.10 30.26
CA ASP A 362 47.33 23.92 30.62
C ASP A 362 46.02 24.27 31.35
N TYR A 363 46.00 25.34 32.16
CA TYR A 363 44.78 25.79 32.84
C TYR A 363 43.65 26.23 31.88
N VAL A 364 44.00 26.67 30.67
CA VAL A 364 43.04 27.05 29.63
C VAL A 364 42.45 25.79 28.98
N LYS A 365 43.29 24.77 28.74
CA LYS A 365 42.86 23.47 28.21
C LYS A 365 41.94 22.75 29.19
N GLU A 366 42.31 22.67 30.48
CA GLU A 366 41.45 22.12 31.54
C GLU A 366 40.08 22.84 31.61
N GLY A 367 40.06 24.16 31.43
CA GLY A 367 38.84 24.95 31.36
C GLY A 367 37.95 24.60 30.16
N LEU A 368 38.54 24.44 28.98
CA LEU A 368 37.84 24.04 27.74
C LEU A 368 37.35 22.59 27.81
N GLU A 369 38.16 21.65 28.31
CA GLU A 369 37.77 20.26 28.55
C GLU A 369 36.58 20.15 29.51
N LYS A 370 36.59 20.93 30.59
CA LYS A 370 35.47 20.98 31.53
C LYS A 370 34.21 21.53 30.88
N ALA A 371 34.31 22.68 30.17
CA ALA A 371 33.17 23.28 29.47
C ALA A 371 32.58 22.32 28.42
N LEU A 372 33.44 21.64 27.65
CA LEU A 372 33.06 20.63 26.67
C LEU A 372 32.36 19.42 27.33
N THR A 373 32.84 18.99 28.49
CA THR A 373 32.23 17.89 29.27
C THR A 373 30.85 18.30 29.79
N ASP A 374 30.73 19.47 30.42
CA ASP A 374 29.45 19.98 30.93
C ASP A 374 28.42 20.13 29.79
N LYS A 375 28.85 20.62 28.61
CA LYS A 375 27.97 20.78 27.44
C LYS A 375 27.58 19.47 26.78
N LYS A 376 28.46 18.48 26.72
CA LYS A 376 28.11 17.11 26.30
C LYS A 376 27.10 16.45 27.25
N VAL A 377 27.12 16.76 28.54
CA VAL A 377 26.09 16.30 29.49
C VAL A 377 24.76 17.02 29.26
N GLU A 378 24.77 18.33 29.02
CA GLU A 378 23.55 19.09 28.69
C GLU A 378 22.89 18.58 27.40
N LEU A 379 23.69 18.34 26.35
CA LEU A 379 23.25 17.76 25.07
C LEU A 379 22.59 16.38 25.28
N ASN A 380 23.29 15.45 25.94
CA ASN A 380 22.75 14.10 26.20
C ASN A 380 21.45 14.10 27.02
N ASN A 381 21.29 15.04 27.95
CA ASN A 381 20.05 15.16 28.73
C ASN A 381 18.93 15.80 27.91
N THR A 382 19.24 16.76 27.04
CA THR A 382 18.26 17.38 26.13
C THR A 382 17.79 16.37 25.07
N GLN A 383 18.69 15.55 24.52
CA GLN A 383 18.34 14.47 23.59
C GLN A 383 17.39 13.45 24.23
N LYS A 384 17.64 13.01 25.46
CA LYS A 384 16.71 12.10 26.18
C LYS A 384 15.33 12.74 26.41
N ALA A 385 15.28 14.05 26.64
CA ALA A 385 14.02 14.77 26.78
C ALA A 385 13.27 14.84 25.43
N LEU A 386 13.99 15.06 24.33
CA LEU A 386 13.48 15.01 22.96
C LEU A 386 12.92 13.61 22.63
N ASP A 387 13.70 12.55 22.83
CA ASP A 387 13.27 11.16 22.61
C ASP A 387 12.00 10.81 23.41
N THR A 388 11.89 11.34 24.64
CA THR A 388 10.72 11.16 25.51
C THR A 388 9.50 11.94 25.01
N ALA A 389 9.70 13.18 24.54
CA ALA A 389 8.64 14.01 23.98
C ALA A 389 8.13 13.45 22.65
N GLN A 390 9.05 13.01 21.78
CA GLN A 390 8.71 12.36 20.51
C GLN A 390 7.94 11.06 20.75
N LYS A 391 8.37 10.22 21.70
CA LYS A 391 7.62 9.00 22.05
C LYS A 391 6.22 9.30 22.56
N ALA A 392 6.03 10.37 23.35
CA ALA A 392 4.71 10.78 23.81
C ALA A 392 3.82 11.31 22.66
N LEU A 393 4.41 12.07 21.73
CA LEU A 393 3.75 12.51 20.49
C LEU A 393 3.35 11.32 19.61
N ASP A 394 4.25 10.37 19.40
CA ASP A 394 3.98 9.14 18.66
C ASP A 394 2.86 8.34 19.31
N THR A 395 2.82 8.22 20.65
CA THR A 395 1.71 7.56 21.35
C THR A 395 0.38 8.29 21.12
N ALA A 396 0.33 9.61 21.32
CA ALA A 396 -0.90 10.39 21.11
C ALA A 396 -1.41 10.31 19.66
N LEU A 397 -0.50 10.30 18.68
CA LEU A 397 -0.85 10.14 17.26
C LEU A 397 -1.30 8.72 16.88
N ASN A 398 -0.95 7.69 17.66
CA ASN A 398 -1.41 6.30 17.44
C ASN A 398 -2.72 5.98 18.17
N GLU A 399 -3.14 6.77 19.16
CA GLU A 399 -4.45 6.63 19.82
C GLU A 399 -5.60 7.20 18.95
N LEU A 400 -5.28 8.08 17.99
CA LEU A 400 -6.17 8.53 16.90
C LEU A 400 -6.27 7.50 15.75
N GLY A 401 -6.63 6.26 16.10
CA GLY A 401 -6.84 5.18 15.12
C GLY A 401 -7.91 5.51 14.06
N PRO A 402 -7.89 4.86 12.89
CA PRO A 402 -8.75 5.23 11.77
C PRO A 402 -10.24 5.07 12.11
N ASP A 403 -11.03 6.10 11.81
CA ASP A 403 -12.50 5.98 11.75
C ASP A 403 -12.86 4.84 10.76
N GLY A 404 -13.69 3.90 11.21
CA GLY A 404 -14.26 2.84 10.36
C GLY A 404 -13.62 1.45 10.43
N ASP A 405 -13.66 0.80 11.61
CA ASP A 405 -13.95 -0.63 11.75
C ASP A 405 -14.16 -0.96 13.26
N GLU A 406 -15.39 -0.76 13.75
CA GLU A 406 -15.77 -1.28 15.07
C GLU A 406 -15.88 -2.82 15.02
N GLU A 407 -14.83 -3.53 15.41
CA GLU A 407 -14.98 -4.93 15.85
C GLU A 407 -15.80 -4.95 17.16
N GLU A 408 -17.13 -5.06 17.04
CA GLU A 408 -18.00 -5.37 18.17
C GLU A 408 -17.47 -6.61 18.89
N THR A 409 -17.07 -6.45 20.15
CA THR A 409 -16.66 -7.56 21.01
C THR A 409 -17.84 -8.54 21.18
N PRO A 410 -17.72 -9.83 20.78
CA PRO A 410 -18.86 -10.75 20.89
C PRO A 410 -19.20 -11.07 22.35
N ALA A 411 -20.32 -10.54 22.84
CA ALA A 411 -20.92 -10.97 24.09
C ALA A 411 -21.36 -12.45 23.99
N PRO A 412 -21.29 -13.24 25.08
CA PRO A 412 -21.43 -14.70 25.01
C PRO A 412 -22.86 -15.13 24.65
N ALA A 413 -22.95 -16.06 23.69
CA ALA A 413 -24.22 -16.50 23.10
C ALA A 413 -25.20 -17.14 24.12
N PRO A 414 -26.44 -16.64 24.23
CA PRO A 414 -27.52 -17.37 24.89
C PRO A 414 -28.07 -18.49 23.98
N LYS A 415 -28.45 -19.59 24.63
CA LYS A 415 -28.93 -20.85 24.04
C LYS A 415 -30.23 -20.64 23.22
N PRO A 416 -30.33 -21.13 21.98
CA PRO A 416 -31.55 -20.97 21.18
C PRO A 416 -32.66 -21.93 21.62
N GLU A 417 -33.83 -21.37 21.96
CA GLU A 417 -35.10 -22.09 21.99
C GLU A 417 -35.88 -21.89 20.68
N GLN A 418 -36.78 -22.82 20.40
CA GLN A 418 -37.32 -23.15 19.08
C GLN A 418 -38.60 -22.37 18.73
N PRO A 419 -38.67 -21.68 17.57
CA PRO A 419 -39.94 -21.19 17.01
C PRO A 419 -40.69 -22.27 16.20
N ALA A 420 -42.02 -22.18 16.20
CA ALA A 420 -42.93 -23.22 15.75
C ALA A 420 -43.22 -23.25 14.23
N GLU A 421 -43.85 -24.35 13.80
CA GLU A 421 -44.19 -24.69 12.41
C GLU A 421 -45.26 -23.79 11.77
N GLN A 422 -45.17 -23.60 10.44
CA GLN A 422 -46.32 -23.28 9.58
C GLN A 422 -46.31 -24.14 8.29
N PRO A 423 -47.47 -24.36 7.64
CA PRO A 423 -47.80 -25.69 7.12
C PRO A 423 -47.54 -25.93 5.63
N LYS A 424 -47.47 -27.23 5.29
CA LYS A 424 -47.11 -27.79 3.99
C LYS A 424 -48.34 -28.11 3.12
N PRO A 425 -48.37 -27.75 1.82
CA PRO A 425 -49.35 -28.29 0.87
C PRO A 425 -49.10 -29.78 0.54
N ALA A 426 -50.19 -30.53 0.32
CA ALA A 426 -50.19 -32.00 0.17
C ALA A 426 -49.93 -32.48 -1.29
N PRO A 427 -49.57 -33.78 -1.50
CA PRO A 427 -49.01 -34.27 -2.77
C PRO A 427 -49.98 -35.04 -3.68
N ALA A 428 -49.60 -35.25 -4.94
CA ALA A 428 -50.21 -36.20 -5.89
C ALA A 428 -49.16 -36.60 -6.99
N PRO A 429 -49.36 -37.67 -7.79
CA PRO A 429 -49.01 -39.03 -7.35
C PRO A 429 -48.10 -39.81 -8.33
N GLN A 430 -47.44 -40.87 -7.85
CA GLN A 430 -46.73 -41.85 -8.69
C GLN A 430 -47.69 -42.80 -9.43
N PRO A 431 -47.36 -43.20 -10.67
CA PRO A 431 -47.79 -44.46 -11.28
C PRO A 431 -46.82 -45.61 -10.95
N ALA A 432 -47.34 -46.85 -10.97
CA ALA A 432 -46.67 -48.09 -10.54
C ALA A 432 -45.92 -48.84 -11.69
N PRO A 433 -45.14 -49.91 -11.41
CA PRO A 433 -44.09 -50.42 -12.31
C PRO A 433 -44.47 -51.66 -13.16
N ALA A 434 -43.73 -51.86 -14.27
CA ALA A 434 -43.64 -53.10 -15.07
C ALA A 434 -42.31 -53.09 -15.91
N PRO A 435 -41.90 -54.16 -16.64
CA PRO A 435 -40.82 -55.04 -16.16
C PRO A 435 -39.55 -55.12 -17.04
N LYS A 436 -38.59 -55.93 -16.55
CA LYS A 436 -37.24 -56.30 -17.06
C LYS A 436 -37.11 -56.50 -18.59
N PRO A 437 -35.91 -56.31 -19.16
CA PRO A 437 -35.16 -57.51 -19.59
C PRO A 437 -33.65 -57.52 -19.19
N GLU A 438 -33.01 -58.66 -19.41
CA GLU A 438 -31.68 -59.05 -18.92
C GLU A 438 -30.50 -58.62 -19.81
N LYS A 439 -29.32 -58.43 -19.19
CA LYS A 439 -27.96 -58.57 -19.74
C LYS A 439 -27.03 -59.02 -18.58
N THR A 440 -26.52 -60.25 -18.56
CA THR A 440 -25.30 -60.80 -19.22
C THR A 440 -23.97 -60.34 -18.60
N ASP A 441 -23.57 -61.05 -17.54
CA ASP A 441 -22.27 -61.59 -17.11
C ASP A 441 -20.92 -60.82 -17.20
N ASP A 442 -20.79 -59.72 -17.95
CA ASP A 442 -19.47 -59.08 -18.22
C ASP A 442 -19.18 -57.80 -17.40
N GLN A 443 -19.78 -57.64 -16.21
CA GLN A 443 -19.48 -56.52 -15.29
C GLN A 443 -19.31 -56.95 -13.82
N GLN A 444 -18.63 -58.08 -13.60
CA GLN A 444 -18.17 -58.50 -12.26
C GLN A 444 -16.68 -58.89 -12.26
N ALA A 445 -15.87 -58.22 -13.09
CA ALA A 445 -14.47 -58.57 -13.37
C ALA A 445 -13.44 -57.43 -13.17
N GLU A 446 -13.85 -56.23 -12.71
CA GLU A 446 -12.92 -55.10 -12.43
C GLU A 446 -12.77 -54.72 -10.95
N GLU A 447 -13.45 -55.42 -10.02
CA GLU A 447 -13.21 -55.24 -8.57
C GLU A 447 -12.17 -56.23 -7.98
N ASP A 448 -11.59 -57.12 -8.78
CA ASP A 448 -10.76 -58.25 -8.28
C ASP A 448 -9.28 -58.23 -8.73
N TYR A 449 -8.74 -57.06 -9.11
CA TYR A 449 -7.32 -56.89 -9.50
C TYR A 449 -6.49 -55.93 -8.62
N ALA A 450 -6.82 -55.79 -7.33
CA ALA A 450 -5.99 -55.01 -6.39
C ALA A 450 -5.84 -55.62 -4.98
N ARG A 451 -6.15 -56.91 -4.79
CA ARG A 451 -6.13 -57.57 -3.46
C ARG A 451 -5.43 -58.93 -3.46
N ARG A 452 -4.17 -58.97 -3.90
CA ARG A 452 -3.26 -60.12 -3.73
C ARG A 452 -1.78 -59.71 -3.65
N SER A 453 -1.26 -59.52 -2.44
CA SER A 453 0.18 -59.69 -2.14
C SER A 453 0.46 -59.87 -0.65
N GLU A 454 -0.34 -60.67 0.07
CA GLU A 454 -0.09 -60.96 1.49
C GLU A 454 -0.66 -62.32 1.92
N GLU A 455 -0.22 -63.42 1.29
CA GLU A 455 -0.46 -64.79 1.78
C GLU A 455 0.43 -65.86 1.11
N GLU A 456 1.76 -65.77 1.26
CA GLU A 456 2.67 -66.90 0.95
C GLU A 456 3.78 -67.08 2.01
N TYR A 457 3.41 -67.05 3.30
CA TYR A 457 4.33 -67.52 4.35
C TYR A 457 3.61 -68.04 5.60
N ASN A 458 2.85 -69.13 5.48
CA ASN A 458 2.65 -70.10 6.58
C ASN A 458 1.88 -71.37 6.17
N ARG A 459 2.59 -72.50 6.05
CA ARG A 459 2.02 -73.83 6.38
C ARG A 459 3.04 -74.71 7.14
N LEU A 460 2.55 -75.18 8.28
CA LEU A 460 3.06 -76.14 9.28
C LEU A 460 3.48 -77.53 8.71
N PRO A 461 4.26 -78.40 9.42
CA PRO A 461 3.85 -78.98 10.72
C PRO A 461 4.92 -79.28 11.81
N GLN A 462 4.44 -79.64 13.02
CA GLN A 462 5.20 -79.93 14.26
C GLN A 462 5.41 -81.43 14.54
N GLN A 463 6.37 -81.79 15.42
CA GLN A 463 6.27 -82.82 16.49
C GLN A 463 7.16 -82.48 17.72
N GLN A 464 6.89 -83.08 18.91
CA GLN A 464 7.58 -82.90 20.23
C GLN A 464 7.57 -84.25 21.03
N PRO A 465 7.98 -84.35 22.32
CA PRO A 465 9.31 -84.21 22.95
C PRO A 465 9.68 -85.49 23.79
N PRO A 466 10.70 -85.55 24.69
CA PRO A 466 10.70 -84.96 26.07
C PRO A 466 12.14 -84.46 26.48
N LYS A 467 12.59 -84.22 27.74
CA LYS A 467 12.06 -84.30 29.13
C LYS A 467 12.73 -83.19 30.03
N ALA A 468 13.00 -83.41 31.32
CA ALA A 468 13.60 -82.43 32.26
C ALA A 468 14.46 -83.06 33.39
N GLU A 469 15.39 -82.29 33.99
CA GLU A 469 15.81 -82.37 35.41
C GLU A 469 16.63 -81.14 35.88
N LYS A 470 16.88 -81.01 37.21
CA LYS A 470 17.27 -79.77 37.95
C LYS A 470 18.54 -79.98 38.80
N PRO A 471 19.36 -78.95 39.11
CA PRO A 471 19.36 -78.38 40.49
C PRO A 471 19.57 -76.85 40.56
N ALA A 472 19.65 -76.27 41.77
CA ALA A 472 19.69 -74.82 42.09
C ALA A 472 20.75 -74.53 43.20
N PRO A 473 20.82 -73.37 43.89
CA PRO A 473 20.70 -71.94 43.53
C PRO A 473 21.88 -71.05 44.02
N ALA A 474 21.99 -69.79 43.57
CA ALA A 474 22.76 -68.69 44.23
C ALA A 474 22.21 -67.30 43.82
N PRO A 475 22.43 -66.20 44.59
CA PRO A 475 21.54 -65.03 44.60
C PRO A 475 21.89 -63.87 43.65
N ALA A 476 20.91 -62.98 43.45
CA ALA A 476 20.92 -61.88 42.48
C ALA A 476 21.66 -60.60 42.93
N PRO A 477 22.05 -59.74 41.98
CA PRO A 477 22.02 -58.30 42.13
C PRO A 477 20.76 -57.67 41.49
N LYS A 478 20.18 -56.74 42.25
CA LYS A 478 19.21 -55.64 41.97
C LYS A 478 18.75 -55.39 40.50
N PRO A 479 17.45 -55.12 40.25
CA PRO A 479 16.98 -54.70 38.93
C PRO A 479 17.53 -53.31 38.55
N GLU A 480 18.08 -53.19 37.35
CA GLU A 480 18.34 -51.90 36.73
C GLU A 480 17.02 -51.24 36.30
N GLN A 481 16.92 -49.95 36.59
CA GLN A 481 15.75 -49.12 36.32
C GLN A 481 15.62 -48.89 34.80
N PRO A 482 14.40 -48.93 34.23
CA PRO A 482 14.23 -48.70 32.79
C PRO A 482 14.77 -47.31 32.42
N ALA A 483 15.56 -47.26 31.35
CA ALA A 483 16.13 -46.02 30.83
C ALA A 483 14.99 -45.02 30.50
N PRO A 484 15.15 -43.73 30.83
CA PRO A 484 14.13 -42.73 30.54
C PRO A 484 13.90 -42.65 29.03
N ALA A 485 12.63 -42.52 28.62
CA ALA A 485 12.26 -42.38 27.21
C ALA A 485 13.01 -41.20 26.57
N PRO A 486 13.48 -41.33 25.30
CA PRO A 486 14.25 -40.28 24.65
C PRO A 486 13.45 -38.99 24.57
N LYS A 487 14.12 -37.86 24.86
CA LYS A 487 13.56 -36.53 24.62
C LYS A 487 13.37 -36.36 23.12
N THR A 488 12.16 -36.02 22.68
CA THR A 488 11.84 -35.72 21.28
C THR A 488 11.01 -34.44 21.16
N GLY A 489 11.12 -33.76 20.03
CA GLY A 489 10.49 -32.47 19.74
C GLY A 489 11.13 -31.30 20.48
N TRP A 490 10.42 -30.18 20.53
CA TRP A 490 10.81 -28.98 21.29
C TRP A 490 10.83 -29.24 22.79
N LYS A 491 11.91 -28.81 23.46
CA LYS A 491 12.09 -28.82 24.91
C LYS A 491 12.70 -27.51 25.38
N GLN A 492 12.19 -26.99 26.49
CA GLN A 492 12.78 -25.83 27.16
C GLN A 492 13.64 -26.32 28.33
N GLU A 493 14.93 -25.94 28.35
CA GLU A 493 15.89 -26.35 29.37
C GLU A 493 16.71 -25.11 29.78
N ASN A 494 16.73 -24.80 31.08
CA ASN A 494 17.35 -23.58 31.63
C ASN A 494 16.90 -22.28 30.92
N GLY A 495 15.61 -22.20 30.55
CA GLY A 495 15.01 -21.06 29.86
C GLY A 495 15.21 -21.05 28.33
N MET A 496 16.19 -21.79 27.81
CA MET A 496 16.48 -21.87 26.37
C MET A 496 15.69 -22.99 25.70
N TRP A 497 15.28 -22.79 24.44
CA TRP A 497 14.61 -23.83 23.65
C TRP A 497 15.61 -24.67 22.85
N TYR A 498 15.39 -25.97 22.81
CA TYR A 498 16.14 -26.97 22.04
C TYR A 498 15.16 -27.83 21.27
N PHE A 499 15.61 -28.43 20.16
CA PHE A 499 14.83 -29.42 19.43
C PHE A 499 15.58 -30.75 19.39
N TYR A 500 14.89 -31.83 19.78
CA TYR A 500 15.41 -33.19 19.69
C TYR A 500 14.68 -33.97 18.59
N ASN A 501 15.46 -34.60 17.71
CA ASN A 501 14.96 -35.46 16.64
C ASN A 501 14.31 -36.74 17.20
N THR A 502 13.66 -37.53 16.34
CA THR A 502 12.98 -38.77 16.72
C THR A 502 13.90 -39.87 17.24
N ASP A 503 15.20 -39.81 16.91
CA ASP A 503 16.25 -40.68 17.45
C ASP A 503 16.85 -40.18 18.78
N GLY A 504 16.37 -39.04 19.30
CA GLY A 504 16.88 -38.39 20.51
C GLY A 504 18.12 -37.52 20.30
N SER A 505 18.62 -37.37 19.08
CA SER A 505 19.73 -36.44 18.77
C SER A 505 19.27 -34.99 18.82
N MET A 506 20.16 -34.08 19.25
CA MET A 506 19.86 -32.64 19.32
C MET A 506 20.11 -31.97 17.97
N ALA A 507 19.14 -31.20 17.47
CA ALA A 507 19.27 -30.45 16.23
C ALA A 507 20.16 -29.20 16.38
N THR A 508 20.91 -28.89 15.33
CA THR A 508 21.74 -27.67 15.18
C THR A 508 21.62 -27.16 13.74
N GLY A 509 21.87 -25.87 13.52
CA GLY A 509 21.66 -25.21 12.23
C GLY A 509 20.19 -24.92 11.92
N TRP A 510 19.86 -24.80 10.64
CA TRP A 510 18.49 -24.55 10.18
C TRP A 510 17.60 -25.79 10.35
N LEU A 511 16.45 -25.60 11.00
CA LEU A 511 15.40 -26.59 11.19
C LEU A 511 14.10 -26.09 10.59
N GLN A 512 13.46 -26.90 9.73
CA GLN A 512 12.07 -26.68 9.35
C GLN A 512 11.16 -27.51 10.25
N ASN A 513 10.21 -26.87 10.93
CA ASN A 513 9.23 -27.53 11.78
C ASN A 513 7.85 -26.88 11.63
N ASN A 514 6.82 -27.69 11.39
CA ASN A 514 5.43 -27.24 11.18
C ASN A 514 5.28 -26.05 10.21
N GLY A 515 6.00 -26.09 9.08
CA GLY A 515 5.99 -25.05 8.04
C GLY A 515 6.84 -23.81 8.34
N SER A 516 7.30 -23.61 9.58
CA SER A 516 8.19 -22.51 9.96
C SER A 516 9.66 -22.93 9.95
N TRP A 517 10.55 -21.98 9.66
CA TRP A 517 12.00 -22.16 9.79
C TRP A 517 12.51 -21.60 11.12
N TYR A 518 13.44 -22.31 11.74
CA TYR A 518 14.10 -21.96 12.98
C TYR A 518 15.61 -22.14 12.81
N TYR A 519 16.41 -21.45 13.62
CA TYR A 519 17.85 -21.68 13.69
C TYR A 519 18.25 -22.11 15.09
N LEU A 520 18.90 -23.26 15.20
CA LEU A 520 19.49 -23.77 16.43
C LEU A 520 21.00 -23.49 16.38
N ASN A 521 21.53 -22.84 17.39
CA ASN A 521 22.96 -22.55 17.48
C ASN A 521 23.80 -23.83 17.58
N SER A 522 25.12 -23.72 17.51
CA SER A 522 26.04 -24.87 17.61
C SER A 522 25.94 -25.64 18.94
N ASN A 523 25.41 -25.01 19.99
CA ASN A 523 25.07 -25.63 21.27
C ASN A 523 23.63 -26.19 21.34
N GLY A 524 22.88 -26.17 20.23
CA GLY A 524 21.49 -26.61 20.12
C GLY A 524 20.43 -25.60 20.58
N ALA A 525 20.82 -24.47 21.18
CA ALA A 525 19.87 -23.48 21.67
C ALA A 525 19.29 -22.64 20.52
N MET A 526 17.97 -22.50 20.49
CA MET A 526 17.23 -21.72 19.49
C MET A 526 17.64 -20.25 19.51
N ALA A 527 17.93 -19.71 18.31
CA ALA A 527 18.22 -18.30 18.11
C ALA A 527 16.94 -17.46 17.97
N THR A 528 17.01 -16.21 18.42
CA THR A 528 16.02 -15.16 18.22
C THR A 528 16.74 -13.86 17.84
N GLY A 529 16.04 -12.91 17.24
CA GLY A 529 16.61 -11.66 16.72
C GLY A 529 17.37 -11.85 15.41
N TRP A 530 18.34 -10.96 15.16
CA TRP A 530 19.14 -10.97 13.93
C TRP A 530 20.18 -12.10 13.92
N LEU A 531 20.20 -12.87 12.83
CA LEU A 531 21.17 -13.92 12.53
C LEU A 531 21.89 -13.58 11.24
N GLN A 532 23.22 -13.57 11.26
CA GLN A 532 24.02 -13.58 10.04
C GLN A 532 24.41 -15.02 9.70
N TYR A 533 24.05 -15.48 8.49
CA TYR A 533 24.33 -16.82 8.01
C TYR A 533 24.73 -16.80 6.54
N ASN A 534 25.87 -17.39 6.19
CA ASN A 534 26.45 -17.41 4.83
C ASN A 534 26.46 -16.02 4.13
N GLY A 535 26.77 -14.95 4.88
CA GLY A 535 26.85 -13.58 4.37
C GLY A 535 25.49 -12.86 4.21
N SER A 536 24.36 -13.55 4.41
CA SER A 536 23.02 -12.95 4.44
C SER A 536 22.55 -12.72 5.88
N TRP A 537 21.73 -11.69 6.09
CA TRP A 537 21.03 -11.48 7.35
C TRP A 537 19.63 -12.10 7.30
N TYR A 538 19.19 -12.63 8.44
CA TYR A 538 17.88 -13.22 8.68
C TYR A 538 17.35 -12.68 10.01
N TYR A 539 16.03 -12.56 10.15
CA TYR A 539 15.42 -12.20 11.41
C TYR A 539 14.58 -13.37 11.96
N LEU A 540 14.87 -13.81 13.17
CA LEU A 540 14.10 -14.82 13.90
C LEU A 540 13.23 -14.08 14.93
N ASN A 541 11.92 -14.29 14.87
CA ASN A 541 10.98 -13.65 15.79
C ASN A 541 11.20 -14.11 17.24
N ALA A 542 10.50 -13.51 18.20
CA ALA A 542 10.62 -13.85 19.62
C ALA A 542 10.30 -15.33 19.92
N ASN A 543 9.50 -16.00 19.08
CA ASN A 543 9.20 -17.43 19.13
C ASN A 543 10.21 -18.30 18.35
N GLY A 544 11.28 -17.73 17.82
CA GLY A 544 12.32 -18.38 17.01
C GLY A 544 11.97 -18.60 15.54
N ALA A 545 10.73 -18.33 15.11
CA ALA A 545 10.33 -18.52 13.72
C ALA A 545 10.90 -17.41 12.83
N MET A 546 11.54 -17.80 11.72
CA MET A 546 12.11 -16.90 10.72
C MET A 546 11.05 -16.02 10.07
N ALA A 547 11.29 -14.71 10.07
CA ALA A 547 10.42 -13.73 9.42
C ALA A 547 10.58 -13.75 7.89
N THR A 548 9.49 -13.42 7.20
CA THR A 548 9.43 -13.11 5.76
C THR A 548 8.45 -11.93 5.59
N GLY A 549 8.60 -11.16 4.51
CA GLY A 549 7.90 -9.89 4.33
C GLY A 549 8.46 -8.78 5.24
N TRP A 550 7.63 -7.80 5.56
CA TRP A 550 7.99 -6.66 6.39
C TRP A 550 8.13 -7.01 7.88
N ALA A 551 9.23 -6.56 8.50
CA ALA A 551 9.44 -6.64 9.94
C ALA A 551 9.90 -5.29 10.51
N LYS A 552 9.23 -4.81 11.57
CA LYS A 552 9.64 -3.61 12.31
C LYS A 552 10.53 -4.01 13.48
N VAL A 553 11.80 -3.62 13.45
CA VAL A 553 12.81 -3.97 14.45
C VAL A 553 13.49 -2.70 14.95
N ASN A 554 13.44 -2.45 16.25
CA ASN A 554 14.02 -1.25 16.90
C ASN A 554 13.61 0.07 16.19
N GLY A 555 12.32 0.22 15.90
CA GLY A 555 11.75 1.40 15.24
C GLY A 555 11.86 1.43 13.71
N SER A 556 12.86 0.76 13.12
CA SER A 556 13.07 0.70 11.67
C SER A 556 12.33 -0.46 11.01
N TRP A 557 11.86 -0.27 9.78
CA TRP A 557 11.31 -1.34 8.95
C TRP A 557 12.41 -2.02 8.11
N TYR A 558 12.30 -3.33 7.95
CA TYR A 558 13.16 -4.18 7.13
C TYR A 558 12.29 -5.10 6.28
N TYR A 559 12.78 -5.49 5.10
CA TYR A 559 12.11 -6.49 4.26
C TYR A 559 12.92 -7.79 4.22
N LEU A 560 12.30 -8.90 4.60
CA LEU A 560 12.86 -10.24 4.52
C LEU A 560 12.25 -10.94 3.31
N ASN A 561 13.07 -11.33 2.33
CA ASN A 561 12.62 -12.05 1.14
C ASN A 561 11.91 -13.37 1.51
N ALA A 562 11.22 -14.00 0.55
CA ALA A 562 10.53 -15.28 0.77
C ALA A 562 11.44 -16.43 1.27
N ASN A 563 12.76 -16.33 1.07
CA ASN A 563 13.76 -17.26 1.62
C ASN A 563 14.34 -16.84 2.99
N GLY A 564 13.77 -15.80 3.62
CA GLY A 564 14.18 -15.21 4.89
C GLY A 564 15.35 -14.22 4.83
N SER A 565 16.03 -14.09 3.70
CA SER A 565 17.19 -13.18 3.58
C SER A 565 16.74 -11.72 3.54
N MET A 566 17.38 -10.87 4.33
CA MET A 566 17.14 -9.42 4.38
C MET A 566 17.49 -8.77 3.04
N ALA A 567 16.55 -7.99 2.48
CA ALA A 567 16.74 -7.22 1.27
C ALA A 567 17.50 -5.91 1.55
N THR A 568 18.18 -5.41 0.52
CA THR A 568 18.81 -4.08 0.47
C THR A 568 18.60 -3.49 -0.93
N GLY A 569 18.63 -2.17 -1.04
CA GLY A 569 18.31 -1.46 -2.28
C GLY A 569 16.81 -1.43 -2.59
N TRP A 570 16.46 -1.46 -3.87
CA TRP A 570 15.06 -1.39 -4.33
C TRP A 570 14.31 -2.71 -4.10
N VAL A 571 13.17 -2.63 -3.40
CA VAL A 571 12.19 -3.72 -3.26
C VAL A 571 10.87 -3.28 -3.86
N LYS A 572 10.23 -4.15 -4.64
CA LYS A 572 8.83 -3.99 -5.06
C LYS A 572 7.98 -4.95 -4.25
N ASP A 573 6.99 -4.43 -3.53
CA ASP A 573 6.04 -5.20 -2.74
C ASP A 573 4.63 -4.84 -3.23
N GLY A 574 3.93 -5.82 -3.80
CA GLY A 574 2.75 -5.56 -4.63
C GLY A 574 3.08 -4.65 -5.83
N ASP A 575 2.42 -3.49 -5.89
CA ASP A 575 2.69 -2.44 -6.89
C ASP A 575 3.52 -1.26 -6.38
N THR A 576 3.88 -1.25 -5.09
CA THR A 576 4.64 -0.17 -4.46
C THR A 576 6.14 -0.48 -4.45
N TRP A 577 6.95 0.53 -4.75
CA TRP A 577 8.40 0.46 -4.62
C TRP A 577 8.86 1.09 -3.29
N TYR A 578 9.86 0.47 -2.68
CA TYR A 578 10.49 0.89 -1.44
C TYR A 578 12.01 0.84 -1.61
N TYR A 579 12.75 1.61 -0.79
CA TYR A 579 14.20 1.58 -0.78
C TYR A 579 14.74 1.24 0.61
N LEU A 580 15.50 0.15 0.69
CA LEU A 580 16.17 -0.33 1.88
C LEU A 580 17.65 0.09 1.79
N GLU A 581 18.21 0.63 2.86
CA GLU A 581 19.61 1.00 2.94
C GLU A 581 20.53 -0.22 2.96
N ALA A 582 21.85 -0.01 2.94
CA ALA A 582 22.83 -1.10 3.07
C ALA A 582 22.74 -1.84 4.42
N SER A 583 22.17 -1.19 5.45
CA SER A 583 21.81 -1.78 6.75
C SER A 583 20.53 -2.64 6.68
N GLY A 584 19.77 -2.58 5.59
CA GLY A 584 18.43 -3.16 5.44
C GLY A 584 17.29 -2.28 5.97
N ALA A 585 17.59 -1.15 6.63
CA ALA A 585 16.58 -0.24 7.14
C ALA A 585 15.87 0.51 5.99
N MET A 586 14.55 0.61 6.05
CA MET A 586 13.74 1.31 5.05
C MET A 586 13.88 2.83 5.15
N LYS A 587 14.14 3.50 4.03
CA LYS A 587 14.03 4.96 3.94
C LYS A 587 12.57 5.40 3.96
N ALA A 588 12.29 6.48 4.69
CA ALA A 588 10.98 7.14 4.74
C ALA A 588 11.15 8.66 4.86
N SER A 589 10.14 9.43 4.44
CA SER A 589 10.04 10.90 4.51
C SER A 589 11.29 11.65 4.02
N GLN A 590 11.95 11.20 2.95
CA GLN A 590 13.25 11.76 2.56
C GLN A 590 13.57 11.68 1.07
N TRP A 591 14.35 12.67 0.63
CA TRP A 591 15.08 12.64 -0.64
C TRP A 591 16.33 11.78 -0.52
N PHE A 592 16.63 10.99 -1.54
CA PHE A 592 17.87 10.23 -1.67
C PHE A 592 18.28 10.08 -3.14
N LYS A 593 19.57 9.79 -3.36
CA LYS A 593 20.17 9.76 -4.70
C LYS A 593 20.68 8.35 -5.02
N VAL A 594 20.28 7.80 -6.15
CA VAL A 594 20.69 6.46 -6.64
C VAL A 594 21.08 6.57 -8.11
N SER A 595 22.29 6.12 -8.48
CA SER A 595 22.79 6.13 -9.87
C SER A 595 22.56 7.46 -10.59
N ASP A 596 23.02 8.53 -9.95
CA ASP A 596 22.87 9.94 -10.35
C ASP A 596 21.45 10.53 -10.47
N LYS A 597 20.41 9.80 -10.06
CA LYS A 597 19.02 10.27 -10.04
C LYS A 597 18.52 10.48 -8.62
N TRP A 598 17.74 11.55 -8.41
CA TRP A 598 17.04 11.82 -7.16
C TRP A 598 15.69 11.11 -7.11
N TYR A 599 15.34 10.61 -5.94
CA TYR A 599 14.10 9.93 -5.60
C TYR A 599 13.58 10.45 -4.27
N TYR A 600 12.27 10.42 -4.07
CA TYR A 600 11.64 10.69 -2.78
C TYR A 600 10.83 9.48 -2.33
N VAL A 601 10.84 9.21 -1.03
CA VAL A 601 9.97 8.22 -0.38
C VAL A 601 9.12 8.90 0.69
N ASN A 602 7.85 8.54 0.71
CA ASN A 602 6.84 9.06 1.64
C ASN A 602 7.05 8.54 3.07
N SER A 603 6.22 8.95 4.02
CA SER A 603 6.29 8.54 5.44
C SER A 603 6.13 7.04 5.67
N ASN A 604 5.38 6.36 4.82
CA ASN A 604 5.25 4.90 4.79
C ASN A 604 6.36 4.19 3.99
N GLY A 605 7.38 4.93 3.51
CA GLY A 605 8.48 4.41 2.69
C GLY A 605 8.14 4.17 1.22
N ALA A 606 6.90 4.39 0.79
CA ALA A 606 6.50 4.25 -0.61
C ALA A 606 7.19 5.31 -1.48
N MET A 607 7.78 4.88 -2.60
CA MET A 607 8.40 5.76 -3.59
C MET A 607 7.36 6.69 -4.21
N ALA A 608 7.60 8.00 -4.13
CA ALA A 608 6.73 9.00 -4.74
C ALA A 608 6.85 9.02 -6.27
N THR A 609 5.73 9.28 -6.94
CA THR A 609 5.63 9.55 -8.37
C THR A 609 4.64 10.69 -8.59
N GLY A 610 4.71 11.38 -9.73
CA GLY A 610 3.87 12.54 -10.02
C GLY A 610 4.37 13.82 -9.33
N TRP A 611 3.45 14.75 -9.06
CA TRP A 611 3.77 16.01 -8.40
C TRP A 611 3.97 15.82 -6.90
N LEU A 612 5.06 16.37 -6.36
CA LEU A 612 5.38 16.39 -4.94
C LEU A 612 5.61 17.84 -4.49
N GLN A 613 4.92 18.27 -3.44
CA GLN A 613 5.24 19.52 -2.75
C GLN A 613 6.18 19.22 -1.59
N TYR A 614 7.32 19.90 -1.53
CA TYR A 614 8.32 19.73 -0.48
C TYR A 614 8.98 21.09 -0.15
N ASN A 615 8.95 21.48 1.12
CA ASN A 615 9.45 22.78 1.62
C ASN A 615 8.98 23.98 0.77
N GLY A 616 7.68 24.05 0.50
CA GLY A 616 7.04 25.12 -0.28
C GLY A 616 7.32 25.12 -1.79
N SER A 617 8.19 24.23 -2.28
CA SER A 617 8.48 24.07 -3.71
C SER A 617 7.79 22.83 -4.29
N TRP A 618 7.35 22.91 -5.54
CA TRP A 618 6.85 21.75 -6.28
C TRP A 618 8.00 21.05 -7.03
N TYR A 619 7.94 19.72 -7.10
CA TYR A 619 8.86 18.86 -7.83
C TYR A 619 8.03 17.86 -8.65
N TYR A 620 8.55 17.37 -9.77
CA TYR A 620 7.91 16.31 -10.53
C TYR A 620 8.76 15.04 -10.53
N LEU A 621 8.21 13.94 -10.05
CA LEU A 621 8.80 12.61 -10.05
C LEU A 621 8.20 11.83 -11.23
N ASN A 622 9.04 11.31 -12.12
CA ASN A 622 8.58 10.51 -13.26
C ASN A 622 7.91 9.21 -12.78
N ALA A 623 7.24 8.48 -13.68
CA ALA A 623 6.59 7.20 -13.38
C ALA A 623 7.55 6.11 -12.83
N ASN A 624 8.86 6.28 -13.00
CA ASN A 624 9.90 5.43 -12.42
C ASN A 624 10.50 6.00 -11.11
N GLY A 625 9.86 7.00 -10.50
CA GLY A 625 10.28 7.69 -9.28
C GLY A 625 11.42 8.70 -9.42
N ALA A 626 12.10 8.76 -10.58
CA ALA A 626 13.22 9.67 -10.75
C ALA A 626 12.73 11.11 -10.93
N MET A 627 13.28 12.05 -10.17
CA MET A 627 13.01 13.49 -10.28
C MET A 627 13.33 14.03 -11.67
N ALA A 628 12.39 14.79 -12.24
CA ALA A 628 12.56 15.50 -13.51
C ALA A 628 13.32 16.82 -13.33
N THR A 629 14.02 17.22 -14.39
CA THR A 629 14.67 18.53 -14.56
C THR A 629 14.50 18.96 -16.01
N GLY A 630 14.57 20.26 -16.28
CA GLY A 630 14.23 20.84 -17.59
C GLY A 630 12.73 20.81 -17.89
N TRP A 631 12.37 20.82 -19.17
CA TRP A 631 10.98 20.79 -19.62
C TRP A 631 10.32 19.43 -19.40
N ALA A 632 9.19 19.41 -18.69
CA ALA A 632 8.32 18.25 -18.56
C ALA A 632 6.91 18.56 -19.09
N LYS A 633 6.33 17.62 -19.84
CA LYS A 633 4.93 17.72 -20.29
C LYS A 633 4.05 16.82 -19.44
N VAL A 634 3.15 17.41 -18.66
CA VAL A 634 2.27 16.72 -17.71
C VAL A 634 0.82 17.10 -18.01
N ASN A 635 -0.04 16.11 -18.21
CA ASN A 635 -1.48 16.29 -18.49
C ASN A 635 -1.81 17.31 -19.60
N GLY A 636 -0.94 17.38 -20.63
CA GLY A 636 -1.10 18.27 -21.79
C GLY A 636 -0.36 19.61 -21.67
N SER A 637 -0.11 20.10 -20.46
CA SER A 637 0.62 21.34 -20.17
C SER A 637 2.13 21.10 -20.09
N TRP A 638 2.92 22.11 -20.45
CA TRP A 638 4.37 22.14 -20.22
C TRP A 638 4.70 22.84 -18.92
N TYR A 639 5.72 22.33 -18.24
CA TYR A 639 6.27 22.86 -16.99
C TYR A 639 7.79 22.89 -17.11
N TYR A 640 8.45 23.84 -16.45
CA TYR A 640 9.90 23.89 -16.36
C TYR A 640 10.36 23.55 -14.94
N LEU A 641 11.15 22.50 -14.80
CA LEU A 641 11.78 22.10 -13.54
C LEU A 641 13.23 22.58 -13.57
N ASN A 642 13.62 23.39 -12.59
CA ASN A 642 14.98 23.91 -12.46
C ASN A 642 16.02 22.77 -12.28
N ALA A 643 17.31 23.08 -12.35
CA ALA A 643 18.38 22.09 -12.19
C ALA A 643 18.39 21.37 -10.82
N ASN A 644 17.79 21.97 -9.78
CA ASN A 644 17.56 21.36 -8.47
C ASN A 644 16.22 20.61 -8.37
N GLY A 645 15.45 20.52 -9.46
CA GLY A 645 14.14 19.87 -9.54
C GLY A 645 12.94 20.75 -9.20
N SER A 646 13.14 21.96 -8.65
CA SER A 646 12.01 22.81 -8.26
C SER A 646 11.29 23.38 -9.49
N MET A 647 9.96 23.39 -9.46
CA MET A 647 9.13 23.94 -10.52
C MET A 647 9.28 25.47 -10.58
N ALA A 648 9.57 25.99 -11.78
CA ALA A 648 9.63 27.42 -12.03
C ALA A 648 8.24 28.02 -12.27
N THR A 649 8.09 29.29 -11.88
CA THR A 649 6.92 30.13 -12.15
C THR A 649 7.40 31.50 -12.64
N GLY A 650 6.56 32.23 -13.37
CA GLY A 650 6.93 33.50 -13.99
C GLY A 650 7.84 33.33 -15.21
N TRP A 651 8.77 34.27 -15.40
CA TRP A 651 9.67 34.28 -16.57
C TRP A 651 10.80 33.25 -16.43
N VAL A 652 10.95 32.39 -17.44
CA VAL A 652 12.08 31.47 -17.60
C VAL A 652 12.77 31.75 -18.92
N LYS A 653 14.11 31.83 -18.90
CA LYS A 653 14.93 31.84 -20.10
C LYS A 653 15.58 30.48 -20.29
N ASP A 654 15.33 29.86 -21.44
CA ASP A 654 15.98 28.60 -21.84
C ASP A 654 16.70 28.82 -23.18
N GLY A 655 18.02 28.64 -23.17
CA GLY A 655 18.91 29.16 -24.22
C GLY A 655 18.71 30.67 -24.45
N ASP A 656 18.40 31.04 -25.68
CA ASP A 656 18.09 32.42 -26.06
C ASP A 656 16.60 32.77 -26.03
N THR A 657 15.73 31.82 -25.68
CA THR A 657 14.27 31.99 -25.74
C THR A 657 13.68 32.25 -24.36
N TRP A 658 12.78 33.22 -24.27
CA TRP A 658 11.98 33.47 -23.07
C TRP A 658 10.63 32.76 -23.14
N TYR A 659 10.18 32.28 -21.99
CA TYR A 659 8.92 31.59 -21.74
C TYR A 659 8.27 32.17 -20.50
N TYR A 660 6.93 32.06 -20.39
CA TYR A 660 6.20 32.46 -19.19
C TYR A 660 5.40 31.28 -18.63
N LEU A 661 5.68 30.94 -17.37
CA LEU A 661 5.01 29.93 -16.58
C LEU A 661 4.03 30.64 -15.63
N GLU A 662 2.81 30.14 -15.54
CA GLU A 662 1.79 30.67 -14.64
C GLU A 662 2.10 30.36 -13.17
N ALA A 663 1.30 30.86 -12.23
CA ALA A 663 1.46 30.55 -10.81
C ALA A 663 1.32 29.04 -10.51
N SER A 664 0.57 28.32 -11.35
CA SER A 664 0.47 26.85 -11.38
C SER A 664 1.68 26.14 -11.97
N GLY A 665 2.67 26.88 -12.50
CA GLY A 665 3.82 26.37 -13.26
C GLY A 665 3.51 25.99 -14.71
N ALA A 666 2.26 26.08 -15.16
CA ALA A 666 1.89 25.75 -16.54
C ALA A 666 2.40 26.83 -17.52
N MET A 667 3.01 26.42 -18.61
CA MET A 667 3.54 27.31 -19.64
C MET A 667 2.41 27.91 -20.50
N LYS A 668 2.39 29.24 -20.61
CA LYS A 668 1.53 29.92 -21.58
C LYS A 668 1.96 29.63 -23.01
N ALA A 669 0.98 29.44 -23.91
CA ALA A 669 1.19 29.26 -25.35
C ALA A 669 0.04 29.88 -26.14
N SER A 670 0.33 30.28 -27.39
CA SER A 670 -0.61 30.86 -28.38
C SER A 670 -1.52 31.97 -27.84
N GLN A 671 -0.99 32.88 -27.02
CA GLN A 671 -1.81 33.87 -26.32
C GLN A 671 -1.08 35.18 -26.01
N TRP A 672 -1.87 36.25 -25.97
CA TRP A 672 -1.53 37.51 -25.30
C TRP A 672 -1.78 37.38 -23.79
N PHE A 673 -0.88 37.92 -22.98
CA PHE A 673 -1.02 37.99 -21.52
C PHE A 673 -0.36 39.25 -20.95
N LYS A 674 -0.72 39.60 -19.72
CA LYS A 674 -0.28 40.85 -19.06
C LYS A 674 0.58 40.55 -17.83
N VAL A 675 1.72 41.22 -17.68
CA VAL A 675 2.62 41.14 -16.52
C VAL A 675 3.06 42.55 -16.15
N SER A 676 2.84 42.97 -14.90
CA SER A 676 3.21 44.32 -14.39
C SER A 676 2.80 45.46 -15.35
N ASP A 677 1.51 45.47 -15.69
CA ASP A 677 0.83 46.36 -16.63
C ASP A 677 1.28 46.36 -18.10
N LYS A 678 2.27 45.54 -18.48
CA LYS A 678 2.72 45.37 -19.87
C LYS A 678 2.12 44.12 -20.50
N TRP A 679 1.83 44.19 -21.80
CA TRP A 679 1.32 43.06 -22.59
C TRP A 679 2.44 42.36 -23.36
N TYR A 680 2.38 41.03 -23.41
CA TYR A 680 3.34 40.15 -24.07
C TYR A 680 2.59 39.09 -24.86
N TYR A 681 3.21 38.54 -25.91
CA TYR A 681 2.68 37.42 -26.67
C TYR A 681 3.65 36.23 -26.69
N VAL A 682 3.13 35.03 -26.43
CA VAL A 682 3.85 33.77 -26.62
C VAL A 682 3.20 32.95 -27.73
N ASN A 683 4.02 32.39 -28.61
CA ASN A 683 3.57 31.57 -29.74
C ASN A 683 3.13 30.15 -29.30
N GLY A 684 2.83 29.27 -30.26
CA GLY A 684 2.40 27.89 -29.98
C GLY A 684 3.46 26.97 -29.35
N SER A 685 4.74 27.35 -29.36
CA SER A 685 5.80 26.68 -28.58
C SER A 685 6.06 27.34 -27.23
N GLY A 686 5.26 28.34 -26.83
CA GLY A 686 5.44 29.13 -25.61
C GLY A 686 6.56 30.16 -25.67
N SER A 687 7.17 30.34 -26.84
CA SER A 687 8.29 31.25 -27.05
C SER A 687 7.78 32.69 -27.15
N LEU A 688 8.38 33.59 -26.37
CA LEU A 688 8.09 35.03 -26.39
C LEU A 688 8.38 35.62 -27.77
N ALA A 689 7.41 36.33 -28.34
CA ALA A 689 7.62 37.15 -29.52
C ALA A 689 8.37 38.43 -29.15
N VAL A 690 9.46 38.73 -29.86
CA VAL A 690 10.29 39.95 -29.67
C VAL A 690 10.61 40.57 -31.03
N ASN A 691 10.75 41.90 -31.09
CA ASN A 691 11.10 42.66 -32.30
C ASN A 691 10.27 42.26 -33.56
N THR A 692 8.96 42.13 -33.40
CA THR A 692 8.07 41.60 -34.45
C THR A 692 6.65 42.16 -34.32
N THR A 693 5.76 41.81 -35.25
CA THR A 693 4.33 42.16 -35.22
C THR A 693 3.49 40.90 -35.10
N VAL A 694 2.56 40.88 -34.14
CA VAL A 694 1.61 39.78 -33.89
C VAL A 694 0.20 40.36 -33.93
N ASP A 695 -0.68 39.79 -34.74
CA ASP A 695 -2.09 40.22 -34.90
C ASP A 695 -2.28 41.72 -35.23
N GLY A 696 -1.27 42.37 -35.79
CA GLY A 696 -1.23 43.82 -36.09
C GLY A 696 -0.63 44.70 -35.00
N TYR A 697 -0.31 44.14 -33.83
CA TYR A 697 0.35 44.82 -32.71
C TYR A 697 1.86 44.58 -32.74
N THR A 698 2.67 45.62 -32.51
CA THR A 698 4.13 45.51 -32.54
C THR A 698 4.68 45.25 -31.14
N VAL A 699 5.63 44.32 -31.00
CA VAL A 699 6.34 44.04 -29.76
C VAL A 699 7.81 44.41 -29.86
N ASN A 700 8.34 45.02 -28.80
CA ASN A 700 9.73 45.49 -28.73
C ASN A 700 10.74 44.35 -28.45
N GLU A 701 12.00 44.70 -28.19
CA GLU A 701 13.08 43.74 -27.90
C GLU A 701 12.87 42.92 -26.61
N ASN A 702 12.08 43.45 -25.66
CA ASN A 702 11.67 42.78 -24.43
C ASN A 702 10.35 42.01 -24.60
N GLY A 703 9.77 41.99 -25.80
CA GLY A 703 8.48 41.36 -26.12
C GLY A 703 7.26 42.13 -25.62
N GLU A 704 7.44 43.38 -25.21
CA GLU A 704 6.37 44.25 -24.71
C GLU A 704 5.64 44.91 -25.88
N TRP A 705 4.30 44.90 -25.85
CA TRP A 705 3.48 45.65 -26.81
C TRP A 705 3.73 47.16 -26.70
N VAL A 706 3.95 47.80 -27.86
CA VAL A 706 4.15 49.25 -28.06
C VAL A 706 3.12 49.88 -29.00
#